data_AF-A0A3N0WI29-F1
#
_entry.id   AF-A0A3N0WI29-F1
#
_cell.length_a   1.000
_cell.length_b   1.000
_cell.length_c   1.000
_cell.angle_alpha   90.00
_cell.angle_beta   90.00
_cell.angle_gamma   90.00
#
_symmetry.space_group_name_H-M   'P 1'
#
loop_
_entity.id
_entity.type
_entity.pdbx_description
1 polymer ?
#
loop_
_entity_poly.entity_id
_entity_poly.type
_entity_poly.pdbx_seq_one_letter_code
_entity_poly.pdbx_strand_id
1 'polypeptide(L)'
;MTLDTSIEYVKGIGPERAKLIKSVLDLSTVEDLLNFYPIRYLDKSKIYTVSQLEESNLDIQLKGKITQVQEIQTGKTKRLSAKFNDHTGSMDLVWFQYSKWLKEQIPINREVYIFGKINVFNRQFSMPHPEIEAEENKENDTRLKPIYPSSEKLTKRGLGQKFFQNVLRNVCKEIPNLIEENFPDYLMKTFKFMSRQHAFLNVHFPKDLEHFDKADYRLKFEESFFFQLGYGLKKLHHKTQSYGNPFPIIGDHFNTFYENHLPFELTNAQKRVLKEIRLDMKRPIQMNRLLQGDVGSGKTMVALLTMLIAMDNGFQSCMMAPTEILAQQHYNGIRELLQETGINVRLLTGSTKVSERKIIHEELENGSLSILVGTHAVLEDKVKFKNLGLAIIDEQHRFGVAQRAKLWAKNKIPPHILVMTATPIPRTLAMSFYSDLDVSVIDEMPVGRKPIITAHRREKDRLYVYNFCKDEIKKGRQVYFVYPLIEESETLDYKNLAEGLEHVMEFFSDYNVTMLHGKMKPDEKDAAMAYFASGKAEIMVATTVIEVGVNVPNASVMVIESAERFGLSQLHQLRGRVGRGAEQSYCILMTSDKLSKESRTRVKTMTETNDGFKISEVDMQLRGPGDILGTQQSGVVDFKRLDLVNDSAIIKTTKNTVERILEADPLLARPDNLIIKNYYIRYYKGKNKWSKIS
;
A
#
# COMPACT_ATOMS: atom_id res chain seq x y z
N MET A 1 -1.08 -25.44 -30.80
CA MET A 1 -1.63 -25.00 -29.50
C MET A 1 -1.64 -23.48 -29.50
N THR A 2 -2.60 -22.82 -28.85
CA THR A 2 -2.64 -21.35 -28.69
C THR A 2 -2.60 -21.00 -27.21
N LEU A 3 -2.36 -19.73 -26.88
CA LEU A 3 -2.35 -19.25 -25.49
C LEU A 3 -3.69 -19.48 -24.77
N ASP A 4 -4.82 -19.37 -25.47
CA ASP A 4 -6.16 -19.60 -24.93
C ASP A 4 -6.54 -21.09 -24.80
N THR A 5 -5.66 -22.00 -25.22
CA THR A 5 -5.94 -23.44 -25.12
C THR A 5 -6.08 -23.84 -23.65
N SER A 6 -7.13 -24.60 -23.32
CA SER A 6 -7.36 -25.14 -21.97
C SER A 6 -6.21 -26.05 -21.53
N ILE A 7 -5.81 -25.96 -20.26
CA ILE A 7 -4.76 -26.81 -19.68
C ILE A 7 -5.08 -28.31 -19.73
N GLU A 8 -6.35 -28.69 -19.94
CA GLU A 8 -6.79 -30.07 -20.12
C GLU A 8 -6.13 -30.75 -21.32
N TYR A 9 -5.81 -29.98 -22.36
CA TYR A 9 -5.17 -30.45 -23.60
C TYR A 9 -3.64 -30.43 -23.52
N VAL A 10 -3.05 -29.96 -22.42
CA VAL A 10 -1.60 -29.95 -22.23
C VAL A 10 -1.13 -31.35 -21.85
N LYS A 11 -0.13 -31.85 -22.58
CA LYS A 11 0.45 -33.18 -22.40
C LYS A 11 0.87 -33.39 -20.95
N GLY A 12 0.25 -34.36 -20.28
CA GLY A 12 0.53 -34.75 -18.89
C GLY A 12 -0.48 -34.27 -17.86
N ILE A 13 -1.38 -33.32 -18.18
CA ILE A 13 -2.40 -32.83 -17.26
C ILE A 13 -3.69 -33.65 -17.38
N GLY A 14 -4.40 -33.57 -18.51
CA GLY A 14 -5.71 -34.22 -18.66
C GLY A 14 -6.82 -33.58 -17.78
N PRO A 15 -8.09 -34.00 -17.95
CA PRO A 15 -9.25 -33.30 -17.40
C PRO A 15 -9.33 -33.32 -15.86
N GLU A 16 -9.00 -34.43 -15.22
CA GLU A 16 -9.08 -34.53 -13.75
C GLU A 16 -8.03 -33.67 -13.04
N ARG A 17 -6.78 -33.67 -13.53
CA ARG A 17 -5.71 -32.85 -12.95
C ARG A 17 -5.94 -31.37 -13.23
N ALA A 18 -6.47 -31.03 -14.39
CA ALA A 18 -6.82 -29.65 -14.75
C ALA A 18 -7.88 -29.06 -13.81
N LYS A 19 -8.96 -29.80 -13.52
CA LYS A 19 -9.98 -29.36 -12.53
C LYS A 19 -9.35 -29.05 -11.18
N LEU A 20 -8.42 -29.90 -10.72
CA LEU A 20 -7.75 -29.71 -9.44
C LEU A 20 -6.83 -28.48 -9.47
N ILE A 21 -6.01 -28.33 -10.51
CA ILE A 21 -5.13 -27.17 -10.70
C ILE A 21 -5.94 -25.88 -10.71
N LYS A 22 -7.04 -25.85 -11.47
CA LYS A 22 -7.95 -24.72 -11.51
C LYS A 22 -8.56 -24.41 -10.14
N SER A 23 -9.00 -25.43 -9.40
CA SER A 23 -9.62 -25.19 -8.08
C SER A 23 -8.66 -24.68 -7.01
N VAL A 24 -7.35 -24.93 -7.16
CA VAL A 24 -6.34 -24.62 -6.12
C VAL A 24 -5.46 -23.44 -6.49
N LEU A 25 -5.08 -23.32 -7.76
CA LEU A 25 -4.13 -22.33 -8.29
C LEU A 25 -4.78 -21.35 -9.27
N ASP A 26 -6.07 -21.53 -9.59
CA ASP A 26 -6.83 -20.72 -10.56
C ASP A 26 -6.25 -20.66 -11.98
N LEU A 27 -5.46 -21.68 -12.37
CA LEU A 27 -4.90 -21.77 -13.73
C LEU A 27 -5.85 -22.54 -14.64
N SER A 28 -6.22 -21.95 -15.78
CA SER A 28 -7.19 -22.54 -16.72
C SER A 28 -6.65 -22.69 -18.15
N THR A 29 -5.68 -21.85 -18.54
CA THR A 29 -5.17 -21.76 -19.93
C THR A 29 -3.65 -21.96 -20.01
N VAL A 30 -3.13 -22.14 -21.24
CA VAL A 30 -1.69 -22.17 -21.52
C VAL A 30 -1.02 -20.83 -21.14
N GLU A 31 -1.72 -19.71 -21.35
CA GLU A 31 -1.27 -18.39 -20.87
C GLU A 31 -1.08 -18.36 -19.36
N ASP A 32 -2.01 -18.95 -18.59
CA ASP A 32 -1.91 -18.99 -17.13
C ASP A 32 -0.70 -19.83 -16.69
N LEU A 33 -0.42 -20.96 -17.37
CA LEU A 33 0.76 -21.78 -17.11
C LEU A 33 2.06 -21.03 -17.41
N LEU A 34 2.15 -20.31 -18.54
CA LEU A 34 3.34 -19.52 -18.88
C LEU A 34 3.57 -18.33 -17.93
N ASN A 35 2.54 -17.89 -17.22
CA ASN A 35 2.67 -16.87 -16.18
C ASN A 35 2.74 -17.47 -14.77
N PHE A 36 2.81 -18.79 -14.64
CA PHE A 36 2.95 -19.48 -13.35
C PHE A 36 4.42 -19.52 -12.96
N TYR A 37 4.93 -18.40 -12.42
CA TYR A 37 6.37 -18.23 -12.19
C TYR A 37 6.91 -19.06 -11.01
N PRO A 38 8.21 -19.44 -11.06
CA PRO A 38 8.89 -20.03 -9.91
C PRO A 38 9.01 -19.04 -8.74
N ILE A 39 8.85 -19.54 -7.50
CA ILE A 39 9.10 -18.80 -6.25
C ILE A 39 10.60 -18.62 -6.02
N ARG A 40 11.38 -19.66 -6.32
CA ARG A 40 12.83 -19.68 -6.16
C ARG A 40 13.47 -20.66 -7.13
N TYR A 41 14.77 -20.55 -7.30
CA TYR A 41 15.57 -21.52 -8.05
C TYR A 41 16.54 -22.21 -7.10
N LEU A 42 16.67 -23.52 -7.26
CA LEU A 42 17.69 -24.31 -6.58
C LEU A 42 18.91 -24.40 -7.48
N ASP A 43 20.02 -23.86 -7.02
CA ASP A 43 21.30 -23.99 -7.69
C ASP A 43 21.92 -25.35 -7.34
N LYS A 44 21.84 -26.29 -8.28
CA LYS A 44 22.47 -27.62 -8.19
C LYS A 44 23.83 -27.65 -8.92
N SER A 45 24.35 -26.50 -9.38
CA SER A 45 25.58 -26.43 -10.18
C SER A 45 26.85 -26.42 -9.33
N LYS A 46 26.78 -25.88 -8.10
CA LYS A 46 27.92 -25.86 -7.19
C LYS A 46 27.92 -27.09 -6.29
N ILE A 47 28.97 -27.89 -6.43
CA ILE A 47 29.25 -29.01 -5.54
C ILE A 47 30.21 -28.51 -4.46
N TYR A 48 29.75 -28.53 -3.22
CA TYR A 48 30.53 -28.17 -2.05
C TYR A 48 31.19 -29.43 -1.45
N THR A 49 32.31 -29.22 -0.77
CA THR A 49 32.92 -30.24 0.09
C THR A 49 32.52 -30.02 1.54
N VAL A 50 32.60 -31.05 2.38
CA VAL A 50 32.27 -31.00 3.80
C VAL A 50 33.12 -29.96 4.54
N SER A 51 34.37 -29.76 4.10
CA SER A 51 35.26 -28.72 4.67
C SER A 51 34.85 -27.28 4.36
N GLN A 52 34.07 -27.06 3.31
CA GLN A 52 33.60 -25.73 2.87
C GLN A 52 32.24 -25.36 3.47
N LEU A 53 31.70 -26.20 4.36
CA LEU A 53 30.40 -26.00 4.95
C LEU A 53 30.46 -24.88 5.99
N GLU A 54 29.59 -23.90 5.81
CA GLU A 54 29.25 -22.89 6.81
C GLU A 54 27.78 -23.04 7.19
N GLU A 55 27.43 -22.64 8.41
CA GLU A 55 26.03 -22.61 8.83
C GLU A 55 25.28 -21.57 7.98
N SER A 56 24.49 -22.07 7.01
CA SER A 56 23.76 -21.24 6.07
C SER A 56 22.36 -21.80 5.82
N ASN A 57 21.42 -20.93 5.50
CA ASN A 57 20.05 -21.31 5.18
C ASN A 57 19.87 -21.80 3.72
N LEU A 58 20.97 -22.01 3.00
CA LEU A 58 20.98 -22.40 1.59
C LEU A 58 20.93 -23.92 1.46
N ASP A 59 20.17 -24.39 0.48
CA ASP A 59 20.21 -25.79 0.04
C ASP A 59 21.49 -25.99 -0.78
N ILE A 60 22.33 -26.95 -0.42
CA ILE A 60 23.62 -27.19 -1.09
C ILE A 60 23.73 -28.63 -1.59
N GLN A 61 24.57 -28.82 -2.61
CA GLN A 61 24.89 -30.14 -3.16
C GLN A 61 26.27 -30.59 -2.71
N LEU A 62 26.40 -31.83 -2.22
CA LEU A 62 27.68 -32.47 -1.95
C LEU A 62 27.80 -33.78 -2.75
N LYS A 63 29.05 -34.17 -3.04
CA LYS A 63 29.38 -35.45 -3.68
C LYS A 63 30.24 -36.30 -2.73
N GLY A 64 29.82 -37.53 -2.48
CA GLY A 64 30.51 -38.41 -1.53
C GLY A 64 29.85 -39.78 -1.43
N LYS A 65 30.13 -40.52 -0.36
CA LYS A 65 29.64 -41.88 -0.12
C LYS A 65 28.89 -41.97 1.20
N ILE A 66 27.77 -42.68 1.20
CA ILE A 66 27.06 -43.03 2.43
C ILE A 66 27.64 -44.33 2.97
N THR A 67 28.31 -44.29 4.12
CA THR A 67 29.07 -45.44 4.64
C THR A 67 28.29 -46.28 5.65
N GLN A 68 27.39 -45.65 6.40
CA GLN A 68 26.63 -46.32 7.46
C GLN A 68 25.21 -45.78 7.51
N VAL A 69 24.24 -46.66 7.78
CA VAL A 69 22.84 -46.30 8.03
C VAL A 69 22.41 -46.99 9.32
N GLN A 70 21.86 -46.21 10.26
CA GLN A 70 21.41 -46.68 11.57
C GLN A 70 20.04 -46.11 11.91
N GLU A 71 19.25 -46.88 12.65
CA GLU A 71 17.94 -46.47 13.12
C GLU A 71 18.05 -46.16 14.61
N ILE A 72 17.84 -44.89 14.96
CA ILE A 72 17.96 -44.41 16.34
C ILE A 72 16.56 -44.22 16.89
N GLN A 73 16.25 -44.95 17.97
CA GLN A 73 15.00 -44.79 18.70
C GLN A 73 15.26 -43.96 19.97
N THR A 74 14.56 -42.84 20.11
CA THR A 74 14.61 -41.99 21.30
C THR A 74 13.19 -41.84 21.83
N GLY A 75 12.85 -42.59 22.89
CA GLY A 75 11.49 -42.67 23.43
C GLY A 75 10.49 -43.25 22.42
N LYS A 76 9.38 -42.53 22.18
CA LYS A 76 8.34 -42.91 21.20
C LYS A 76 8.69 -42.53 19.75
N THR A 77 9.76 -41.77 19.52
CA THR A 77 10.15 -41.29 18.18
C THR A 77 11.29 -42.12 17.60
N LYS A 78 11.17 -42.49 16.32
CA LYS A 78 12.20 -43.20 15.54
C LYS A 78 12.74 -42.26 14.47
N ARG A 79 14.06 -42.24 14.29
CA ARG A 79 14.72 -41.51 13.20
C ARG A 79 15.75 -42.39 12.51
N LEU A 80 15.88 -42.23 11.20
CA LEU A 80 16.95 -42.85 10.42
C LEU A 80 18.11 -41.86 10.36
N SER A 81 19.32 -42.33 10.64
CA SER A 81 20.55 -41.55 10.54
C SER A 81 21.52 -42.29 9.63
N ALA A 82 22.18 -41.59 8.71
CA ALA A 82 23.22 -42.16 7.86
C ALA A 82 24.47 -41.28 7.87
N LYS A 83 25.66 -41.88 7.79
CA LYS A 83 26.92 -41.14 7.74
C LYS A 83 27.36 -40.95 6.30
N PHE A 84 27.53 -39.69 5.89
CA PHE A 84 28.04 -39.30 4.59
C PHE A 84 29.48 -38.82 4.72
N ASN A 85 30.37 -39.37 3.89
CA ASN A 85 31.77 -38.99 3.84
C ASN A 85 32.12 -38.51 2.43
N ASP A 86 32.78 -37.37 2.34
CA ASP A 86 33.50 -36.98 1.13
C ASP A 86 35.02 -37.11 1.36
N HIS A 87 35.84 -36.54 0.47
CA HIS A 87 37.30 -36.58 0.58
C HIS A 87 37.86 -35.61 1.63
N THR A 88 37.03 -34.75 2.22
CA THR A 88 37.44 -33.68 3.16
C THR A 88 36.88 -33.85 4.57
N GLY A 89 35.80 -34.59 4.77
CA GLY A 89 35.17 -34.77 6.07
C GLY A 89 33.94 -35.68 6.06
N SER A 90 33.27 -35.73 7.21
CA SER A 90 32.06 -36.52 7.42
C SER A 90 30.92 -35.68 7.99
N MET A 91 29.68 -36.01 7.62
CA MET A 91 28.47 -35.39 8.14
C MET A 91 27.32 -36.40 8.29
N ASP A 92 26.31 -36.03 9.08
CA ASP A 92 25.15 -36.89 9.33
C ASP A 92 23.95 -36.54 8.43
N LEU A 93 23.34 -37.54 7.82
CA LEU A 93 22.06 -37.43 7.12
C LEU A 93 20.96 -37.92 8.05
N VAL A 94 19.87 -37.16 8.22
CA VAL A 94 18.83 -37.48 9.22
C VAL A 94 17.44 -37.47 8.58
N TRP A 95 16.64 -38.51 8.80
CA TRP A 95 15.23 -38.55 8.42
C TRP A 95 14.37 -38.77 9.67
N PHE A 96 13.55 -37.78 10.01
CA PHE A 96 12.61 -37.85 11.14
C PHE A 96 11.33 -38.62 10.78
N GLN A 97 11.03 -38.71 9.48
CA GLN A 97 9.94 -39.50 8.90
C GLN A 97 10.49 -40.20 7.65
N TYR A 98 10.51 -41.53 7.64
CA TYR A 98 10.99 -42.34 6.52
C TYR A 98 10.08 -43.55 6.31
N SER A 99 9.93 -43.97 5.05
CA SER A 99 9.30 -45.24 4.70
C SER A 99 10.32 -46.37 4.72
N LYS A 100 9.86 -47.61 4.89
CA LYS A 100 10.73 -48.80 4.79
C LYS A 100 11.45 -48.86 3.42
N TRP A 101 10.75 -48.45 2.37
CA TRP A 101 11.28 -48.34 1.01
C TRP A 101 12.45 -47.35 0.88
N LEU A 102 12.39 -46.19 1.57
CA LEU A 102 13.50 -45.23 1.55
C LEU A 102 14.77 -45.82 2.16
N LYS A 103 14.65 -46.60 3.25
CA LYS A 103 15.77 -47.29 3.90
C LYS A 103 16.45 -48.29 2.96
N GLU A 104 15.66 -48.99 2.14
CA GLU A 104 16.15 -49.97 1.15
C GLU A 104 16.78 -49.30 -0.09
N GLN A 105 16.39 -48.07 -0.42
CA GLN A 105 16.91 -47.32 -1.57
C GLN A 105 18.22 -46.58 -1.30
N ILE A 106 18.66 -46.42 -0.05
CA ILE A 106 19.91 -45.70 0.28
C ILE A 106 21.11 -46.53 -0.22
N PRO A 107 21.88 -46.04 -1.20
CA PRO A 107 22.99 -46.79 -1.77
C PRO A 107 24.23 -46.69 -0.87
N ILE A 108 24.51 -47.75 -0.12
CA ILE A 108 25.66 -47.82 0.78
C ILE A 108 26.95 -48.02 -0.03
N ASN A 109 28.02 -47.32 0.35
CA ASN A 109 29.36 -47.38 -0.25
C ASN A 109 29.45 -47.05 -1.76
N ARG A 110 28.41 -46.43 -2.33
CA ARG A 110 28.43 -45.90 -3.68
C ARG A 110 28.60 -44.38 -3.65
N GLU A 111 29.22 -43.83 -4.70
CA GLU A 111 29.22 -42.39 -4.89
C GLU A 111 27.81 -41.91 -5.16
N VAL A 112 27.40 -40.87 -4.44
CA VAL A 112 26.10 -40.23 -4.56
C VAL A 112 26.24 -38.72 -4.47
N TYR A 113 25.25 -38.05 -5.03
CA TYR A 113 25.01 -36.64 -4.82
C TYR A 113 23.91 -36.50 -3.77
N ILE A 114 24.20 -35.75 -2.71
CA ILE A 114 23.22 -35.37 -1.70
C ILE A 114 22.88 -33.90 -1.83
N PHE A 115 21.62 -33.56 -1.66
CA PHE A 115 21.14 -32.18 -1.75
C PHE A 115 20.16 -31.85 -0.62
N GLY A 116 20.37 -30.73 0.05
CA GLY A 116 19.51 -30.28 1.14
C GLY A 116 20.12 -29.17 2.00
N LYS A 117 19.42 -28.78 3.06
CA LYS A 117 19.89 -27.77 4.03
C LYS A 117 20.91 -28.34 4.98
N ILE A 118 21.89 -27.52 5.35
CA ILE A 118 22.83 -27.83 6.42
C ILE A 118 22.29 -27.33 7.74
N ASN A 119 22.30 -28.21 8.73
CA ASN A 119 22.06 -27.91 10.13
C ASN A 119 23.32 -28.26 10.93
N VAL A 120 23.65 -27.44 11.92
CA VAL A 120 24.71 -27.74 12.87
C VAL A 120 24.06 -28.28 14.16
N PHE A 121 24.44 -29.50 14.56
CA PHE A 121 24.02 -30.08 15.82
C PHE A 121 25.23 -30.65 16.55
N ASN A 122 25.46 -30.27 17.81
CA ASN A 122 26.64 -30.66 18.59
C ASN A 122 27.99 -30.45 17.87
N ARG A 123 28.14 -29.32 17.16
CA ARG A 123 29.34 -28.98 16.36
C ARG A 123 29.62 -29.94 15.19
N GLN A 124 28.65 -30.76 14.79
CA GLN A 124 28.71 -31.59 13.59
C GLN A 124 27.67 -31.11 12.58
N PHE A 125 28.07 -31.13 11.29
CA PHE A 125 27.14 -30.86 10.21
C PHE A 125 26.18 -32.03 10.03
N SER A 126 24.92 -31.68 9.80
CA SER A 126 23.86 -32.63 9.51
C SER A 126 22.97 -32.10 8.39
N MET A 127 22.35 -33.00 7.63
CA MET A 127 21.39 -32.64 6.59
C MET A 127 20.08 -33.40 6.84
N PRO A 128 19.01 -32.71 7.26
CA PRO A 128 17.72 -33.33 7.45
C PRO A 128 17.02 -33.56 6.09
N HIS A 129 16.50 -34.76 5.88
CA HIS A 129 15.74 -35.18 4.70
C HIS A 129 16.43 -34.85 3.35
N PRO A 130 17.68 -35.28 3.13
CA PRO A 130 18.38 -35.02 1.88
C PRO A 130 17.71 -35.74 0.70
N GLU A 131 17.74 -35.09 -0.46
CA GLU A 131 17.56 -35.77 -1.74
C GLU A 131 18.85 -36.52 -2.08
N ILE A 132 18.75 -37.82 -2.39
CA ILE A 132 19.88 -38.65 -2.81
C ILE A 132 19.71 -38.99 -4.30
N GLU A 133 20.70 -38.64 -5.11
CA GLU A 133 20.78 -39.01 -6.53
C GLU A 133 22.02 -39.90 -6.76
N ALA A 134 21.82 -41.09 -7.36
CA ALA A 134 22.87 -42.10 -7.55
C ALA A 134 23.77 -41.85 -8.78
N GLU A 135 23.32 -41.03 -9.71
CA GLU A 135 24.08 -40.58 -10.87
C GLU A 135 24.02 -39.06 -10.95
N GLU A 136 25.06 -38.46 -11.52
CA GLU A 136 25.00 -37.07 -11.97
C GLU A 136 23.98 -37.04 -13.12
N ASN A 137 22.75 -36.61 -12.83
CA ASN A 137 21.70 -36.46 -13.85
C ASN A 137 22.11 -35.37 -14.85
N LYS A 138 22.96 -35.74 -15.83
CA LYS A 138 23.37 -34.89 -16.95
C LYS A 138 22.20 -34.52 -17.86
N GLU A 139 21.08 -35.25 -17.80
CA GLU A 139 19.87 -34.98 -18.58
C GLU A 139 19.05 -33.77 -18.09
N ASN A 140 19.36 -33.20 -16.92
CA ASN A 140 18.73 -31.95 -16.47
C ASN A 140 19.66 -30.77 -16.71
N ASP A 141 19.72 -30.35 -17.98
CA ASP A 141 20.55 -29.30 -18.61
C ASP A 141 20.33 -27.87 -18.05
N THR A 142 19.74 -27.72 -16.86
CA THR A 142 19.47 -26.44 -16.20
C THR A 142 20.19 -26.41 -14.86
N ARG A 143 21.25 -25.60 -14.79
CA ARG A 143 22.03 -25.31 -13.56
C ARG A 143 21.13 -24.85 -12.40
N LEU A 144 20.05 -24.15 -12.73
CA LEU A 144 19.05 -23.62 -11.83
C LEU A 144 17.73 -24.38 -12.00
N LYS A 145 17.31 -25.15 -10.99
CA LYS A 145 16.03 -25.87 -10.99
C LYS A 145 14.91 -24.99 -10.43
N PRO A 146 13.85 -24.66 -11.19
CA PRO A 146 12.76 -23.83 -10.70
C PRO A 146 11.89 -24.56 -9.67
N ILE A 147 11.46 -23.84 -8.64
CA ILE A 147 10.51 -24.31 -7.64
C ILE A 147 9.23 -23.49 -7.75
N TYR A 148 8.14 -24.16 -8.12
CA TYR A 148 6.84 -23.56 -8.34
C TYR A 148 5.98 -23.56 -7.07
N PRO A 149 5.02 -22.64 -6.93
CA PRO A 149 4.01 -22.72 -5.88
C PRO A 149 3.31 -24.09 -5.86
N SER A 150 3.08 -24.66 -4.68
CA SER A 150 2.33 -25.91 -4.54
C SER A 150 1.59 -25.93 -3.21
N SER A 151 0.52 -26.72 -3.14
CA SER A 151 -0.23 -26.98 -1.90
C SER A 151 -0.16 -28.46 -1.52
N GLU A 152 -0.40 -28.78 -0.25
CA GLU A 152 -0.45 -30.17 0.20
C GLU A 152 -1.49 -31.00 -0.57
N LYS A 153 -2.61 -30.39 -0.95
CA LYS A 153 -3.67 -31.05 -1.74
C LYS A 153 -3.15 -31.50 -3.11
N LEU A 154 -2.32 -30.68 -3.77
CA LEU A 154 -1.72 -30.99 -5.06
C LEU A 154 -0.65 -32.09 -4.93
N THR A 155 0.25 -31.93 -3.95
CA THR A 155 1.35 -32.88 -3.73
C THR A 155 0.83 -34.28 -3.41
N LYS A 156 -0.23 -34.41 -2.59
CA LYS A 156 -0.86 -35.71 -2.25
C LYS A 156 -1.44 -36.44 -3.46
N ARG A 157 -1.80 -35.73 -4.53
CA ARG A 157 -2.31 -36.30 -5.79
C ARG A 157 -1.23 -36.45 -6.87
N GLY A 158 0.04 -36.36 -6.50
CA GLY A 158 1.17 -36.54 -7.42
C GLY A 158 1.49 -35.30 -8.29
N LEU A 159 0.85 -34.16 -8.03
CA LEU A 159 1.14 -32.88 -8.71
C LEU A 159 2.21 -32.09 -7.94
N GLY A 160 3.38 -32.70 -7.78
CA GLY A 160 4.53 -32.09 -7.10
C GLY A 160 5.43 -31.26 -8.04
N GLN A 161 6.61 -30.86 -7.55
CA GLN A 161 7.56 -30.03 -8.32
C GLN A 161 7.97 -30.65 -9.66
N LYS A 162 8.30 -31.95 -9.67
CA LYS A 162 8.69 -32.68 -10.90
C LYS A 162 7.58 -32.64 -11.96
N PHE A 163 6.31 -32.66 -11.54
CA PHE A 163 5.18 -32.57 -12.45
C PHE A 163 5.14 -31.20 -13.15
N PHE A 164 5.14 -30.12 -12.37
CA PHE A 164 5.11 -28.76 -12.93
C PHE A 164 6.34 -28.44 -13.79
N GLN A 165 7.53 -28.87 -13.35
CA GLN A 165 8.76 -28.73 -14.15
C GLN A 165 8.63 -29.41 -15.52
N ASN A 166 8.10 -30.65 -15.58
CA ASN A 166 7.95 -31.37 -16.85
C ASN A 166 6.88 -30.75 -17.74
N VAL A 167 5.73 -30.37 -17.16
CA VAL A 167 4.64 -29.70 -17.89
C VAL A 167 5.13 -28.39 -18.49
N LEU A 168 5.75 -27.52 -17.69
CA LEU A 168 6.23 -26.23 -18.15
C LEU A 168 7.40 -26.36 -19.11
N ARG A 169 8.29 -27.35 -18.94
CA ARG A 169 9.35 -27.63 -19.92
C ARG A 169 8.77 -28.00 -21.29
N ASN A 170 7.67 -28.76 -21.33
CA ASN A 170 6.98 -29.08 -22.58
C ASN A 170 6.30 -27.85 -23.20
N VAL A 171 5.62 -27.04 -22.39
CA VAL A 171 5.01 -25.78 -22.87
C VAL A 171 6.07 -24.81 -23.37
N CYS A 172 7.23 -24.73 -22.70
CA CYS A 172 8.34 -23.86 -23.09
C CYS A 172 8.92 -24.20 -24.47
N LYS A 173 8.86 -25.47 -24.91
CA LYS A 173 9.30 -25.86 -26.26
C LYS A 173 8.45 -25.24 -27.36
N GLU A 174 7.19 -24.94 -27.07
CA GLU A 174 6.24 -24.35 -28.01
C GLU A 174 6.27 -22.81 -28.00
N ILE A 175 7.08 -22.18 -27.12
CA ILE A 175 7.18 -20.70 -27.00
C ILE A 175 7.36 -19.98 -28.34
N PRO A 176 8.23 -20.42 -29.26
CA PRO A 176 8.42 -19.72 -30.54
C PRO A 176 7.13 -19.59 -31.37
N ASN A 177 6.19 -20.52 -31.21
CA ASN A 177 4.89 -20.52 -31.90
C ASN A 177 3.77 -19.83 -31.09
N LEU A 178 3.99 -19.61 -29.79
CA LEU A 178 2.99 -19.07 -28.86
C LEU A 178 3.18 -17.59 -28.56
N ILE A 179 4.43 -17.12 -28.56
CA ILE A 179 4.81 -15.79 -28.11
C ILE A 179 5.40 -14.99 -29.26
N GLU A 180 4.69 -13.93 -29.63
CA GLU A 180 5.18 -12.88 -30.52
C GLU A 180 5.80 -11.74 -29.72
N GLU A 181 6.69 -10.98 -30.34
CA GLU A 181 7.25 -9.77 -29.77
C GLU A 181 6.16 -8.68 -29.65
N ASN A 182 6.26 -7.83 -28.63
CA ASN A 182 5.24 -6.81 -28.35
C ASN A 182 5.82 -5.39 -28.20
N PHE A 183 7.15 -5.27 -28.24
CA PHE A 183 7.83 -3.99 -28.31
C PHE A 183 8.46 -3.75 -29.68
N PRO A 184 8.46 -2.49 -30.14
CA PRO A 184 9.14 -2.10 -31.37
C PRO A 184 10.65 -2.08 -31.20
N ASP A 185 11.35 -2.20 -32.32
CA ASP A 185 12.81 -2.31 -32.37
C ASP A 185 13.52 -1.16 -31.66
N TYR A 186 12.97 0.06 -31.69
CA TYR A 186 13.59 1.20 -31.03
C TYR A 186 13.57 1.05 -29.50
N LEU A 187 12.50 0.51 -28.90
CA LEU A 187 12.43 0.22 -27.46
C LEU A 187 13.36 -0.94 -27.11
N MET A 188 13.37 -1.99 -27.93
CA MET A 188 14.26 -3.15 -27.76
C MET A 188 15.73 -2.74 -27.74
N LYS A 189 16.16 -1.86 -28.66
CA LYS A 189 17.53 -1.34 -28.71
C LYS A 189 17.86 -0.40 -27.56
N THR A 190 16.95 0.51 -27.21
CA THR A 190 17.16 1.52 -26.15
C THR A 190 17.42 0.88 -24.80
N PHE A 191 16.60 -0.12 -24.44
CA PHE A 191 16.69 -0.80 -23.15
C PHE A 191 17.51 -2.09 -23.19
N LYS A 192 18.11 -2.43 -24.34
CA LYS A 192 18.89 -3.65 -24.57
C LYS A 192 18.14 -4.92 -24.12
N PHE A 193 16.86 -4.99 -24.48
CA PHE A 193 15.99 -6.07 -24.05
C PHE A 193 16.34 -7.40 -24.70
N MET A 194 16.24 -8.46 -23.90
CA MET A 194 16.10 -9.82 -24.39
C MET A 194 14.75 -9.95 -25.12
N SER A 195 14.69 -10.76 -26.18
CA SER A 195 13.43 -11.04 -26.88
C SER A 195 12.40 -11.62 -25.93
N ARG A 196 11.12 -11.34 -26.17
CA ARG A 196 10.04 -11.82 -25.31
C ARG A 196 10.02 -13.35 -25.17
N GLN A 197 10.29 -14.06 -26.25
CA GLN A 197 10.41 -15.53 -26.27
C GLN A 197 11.52 -16.02 -25.33
N HIS A 198 12.71 -15.40 -25.39
CA HIS A 198 13.81 -15.76 -24.50
C HIS A 198 13.54 -15.36 -23.06
N ALA A 199 12.81 -14.27 -22.80
CA ALA A 199 12.42 -13.86 -21.46
C ALA A 199 11.53 -14.92 -20.78
N PHE A 200 10.48 -15.40 -21.46
CA PHE A 200 9.65 -16.50 -20.92
C PHE A 200 10.44 -17.81 -20.75
N LEU A 201 11.37 -18.12 -21.65
CA LEU A 201 12.19 -19.32 -21.47
C LEU A 201 13.09 -19.21 -20.23
N ASN A 202 13.79 -18.09 -20.06
CA ASN A 202 14.76 -17.90 -18.98
C ASN A 202 14.12 -17.59 -17.63
N VAL A 203 12.88 -17.08 -17.58
CA VAL A 203 12.17 -16.97 -16.30
C VAL A 203 11.75 -18.35 -15.78
N HIS A 204 11.44 -19.33 -16.63
CA HIS A 204 11.13 -20.68 -16.15
C HIS A 204 12.38 -21.54 -15.99
N PHE A 205 13.29 -21.49 -16.95
CA PHE A 205 14.47 -22.34 -17.03
C PHE A 205 15.71 -21.49 -17.38
N PRO A 206 16.21 -20.69 -16.43
CA PRO A 206 17.37 -19.83 -16.68
C PRO A 206 18.63 -20.66 -16.90
N LYS A 207 19.46 -20.21 -17.85
CA LYS A 207 20.81 -20.74 -18.07
C LYS A 207 21.73 -20.43 -16.89
N ASP A 208 21.63 -19.20 -16.38
CA ASP A 208 22.37 -18.65 -15.24
C ASP A 208 21.56 -17.50 -14.62
N LEU A 209 22.07 -16.95 -13.50
CA LEU A 209 21.42 -15.85 -12.80
C LEU A 209 21.35 -14.57 -13.65
N GLU A 210 22.33 -14.31 -14.52
CA GLU A 210 22.34 -13.11 -15.37
C GLU A 210 21.21 -13.14 -16.42
N HIS A 211 20.96 -14.31 -17.03
CA HIS A 211 19.85 -14.52 -17.95
C HIS A 211 18.50 -14.44 -17.24
N PHE A 212 18.44 -14.94 -16.00
CA PHE A 212 17.27 -14.78 -15.15
C PHE A 212 16.99 -13.29 -14.89
N ASP A 213 17.98 -12.52 -14.44
CA ASP A 213 17.81 -11.10 -14.12
C ASP A 213 17.36 -10.28 -15.34
N LYS A 214 17.93 -10.57 -16.52
CA LYS A 214 17.52 -9.95 -17.80
C LYS A 214 16.08 -10.31 -18.18
N ALA A 215 15.68 -11.56 -17.99
CA ALA A 215 14.32 -12.02 -18.26
C ALA A 215 13.31 -11.42 -17.27
N ASP A 216 13.64 -11.42 -15.99
CA ASP A 216 12.85 -10.83 -14.91
C ASP A 216 12.60 -9.35 -15.18
N TYR A 217 13.66 -8.60 -15.47
CA TYR A 217 13.58 -7.17 -15.81
C TYR A 217 12.69 -6.93 -17.03
N ARG A 218 12.85 -7.71 -18.10
CA ARG A 218 12.05 -7.58 -19.34
C ARG A 218 10.56 -7.80 -19.09
N LEU A 219 10.19 -8.81 -18.31
CA LEU A 219 8.79 -9.16 -18.02
C LEU A 219 8.16 -8.15 -17.06
N LYS A 220 8.89 -7.70 -16.02
CA LYS A 220 8.44 -6.62 -15.14
C LYS A 220 8.23 -5.32 -15.90
N PHE A 221 9.16 -4.98 -16.79
CA PHE A 221 9.03 -3.79 -17.64
C PHE A 221 7.84 -3.91 -18.59
N GLU A 222 7.62 -5.07 -19.20
CA GLU A 222 6.44 -5.36 -20.05
C GLU A 222 5.14 -5.05 -19.31
N GLU A 223 4.99 -5.67 -18.14
CA GLU A 223 3.79 -5.58 -17.34
C GLU A 223 3.53 -4.14 -16.87
N SER A 224 4.59 -3.48 -16.39
CA SER A 224 4.57 -2.07 -16.00
C SER A 224 4.25 -1.15 -17.18
N PHE A 225 4.83 -1.38 -18.36
CA PHE A 225 4.64 -0.54 -19.54
C PHE A 225 3.20 -0.58 -20.04
N PHE A 226 2.61 -1.76 -20.24
CA PHE A 226 1.24 -1.87 -20.73
C PHE A 226 0.22 -1.37 -19.71
N PHE A 227 0.52 -1.52 -18.41
CA PHE A 227 -0.24 -0.88 -17.36
C PHE A 227 -0.21 0.66 -17.47
N GLN A 228 0.98 1.27 -17.57
CA GLN A 228 1.14 2.71 -17.73
C GLN A 228 0.52 3.22 -19.05
N LEU A 229 0.59 2.44 -20.13
CA LEU A 229 -0.02 2.77 -21.42
C LEU A 229 -1.54 2.84 -21.31
N GLY A 230 -2.16 1.87 -20.65
CA GLY A 230 -3.60 1.88 -20.42
C GLY A 230 -4.05 3.08 -19.60
N TYR A 231 -3.27 3.45 -18.58
CA TYR A 231 -3.46 4.68 -17.82
C TYR A 231 -3.36 5.93 -18.70
N GLY A 232 -2.29 6.05 -19.48
CA GLY A 232 -2.05 7.21 -20.34
C GLY A 232 -3.14 7.41 -21.40
N LEU A 233 -3.59 6.32 -22.04
CA LEU A 233 -4.70 6.35 -23.01
C LEU A 233 -6.02 6.76 -22.35
N LYS A 234 -6.32 6.26 -21.14
CA LYS A 234 -7.51 6.65 -20.38
C LYS A 234 -7.46 8.14 -19.99
N LYS A 235 -6.29 8.63 -19.58
CA LYS A 235 -6.06 10.05 -19.28
C LYS A 235 -6.30 10.93 -20.50
N LEU A 236 -5.82 10.53 -21.68
CA LEU A 236 -6.10 11.23 -22.94
C LEU A 236 -7.60 11.22 -23.25
N HIS A 237 -8.28 10.08 -23.08
CA HIS A 237 -9.71 9.98 -23.31
C HIS A 237 -10.52 10.89 -22.37
N HIS A 238 -10.22 10.91 -21.06
CA HIS A 238 -10.84 11.84 -20.11
C HIS A 238 -10.59 13.29 -20.49
N LYS A 239 -9.36 13.66 -20.88
CA LYS A 239 -9.07 15.03 -21.35
C LYS A 239 -9.93 15.44 -22.55
N THR A 240 -10.31 14.50 -23.42
CA THR A 240 -11.16 14.78 -24.58
C THR A 240 -12.66 14.80 -24.28
N GLN A 241 -13.11 14.23 -23.16
CA GLN A 241 -14.55 14.08 -22.85
C GLN A 241 -15.02 14.87 -21.62
N SER A 242 -14.13 15.21 -20.68
CA SER A 242 -14.47 15.95 -19.46
C SER A 242 -14.38 17.45 -19.69
N TYR A 243 -15.49 18.08 -20.06
CA TYR A 243 -15.63 19.53 -20.08
C TYR A 243 -15.57 20.11 -18.67
N GLY A 244 -14.81 21.19 -18.48
CA GLY A 244 -14.72 21.92 -17.22
C GLY A 244 -14.80 23.43 -17.44
N ASN A 245 -15.23 24.16 -16.41
CA ASN A 245 -15.24 25.63 -16.45
C ASN A 245 -13.82 26.17 -16.26
N PRO A 246 -13.26 26.94 -17.21
CA PRO A 246 -11.90 27.48 -17.07
C PRO A 246 -11.85 28.65 -16.08
N PHE A 247 -10.86 28.65 -15.18
CA PHE A 247 -10.58 29.73 -14.22
C PHE A 247 -9.25 30.44 -14.57
N PRO A 248 -9.20 31.29 -15.61
CA PRO A 248 -7.98 31.97 -16.02
C PRO A 248 -7.58 33.14 -15.11
N ILE A 249 -8.52 33.71 -14.36
CA ILE A 249 -8.34 34.95 -13.58
C ILE A 249 -7.79 34.60 -12.19
N ILE A 250 -6.78 35.35 -11.74
CA ILE A 250 -6.47 35.52 -10.32
C ILE A 250 -6.77 36.97 -10.02
N GLY A 251 -7.76 37.19 -9.18
CA GLY A 251 -8.35 38.49 -8.89
C GLY A 251 -8.08 38.94 -7.47
N ASP A 252 -8.89 39.90 -7.05
CA ASP A 252 -8.70 40.60 -5.79
C ASP A 252 -8.92 39.69 -4.58
N HIS A 253 -9.81 38.69 -4.65
CA HIS A 253 -10.04 37.80 -3.51
C HIS A 253 -8.79 37.00 -3.17
N PHE A 254 -8.13 36.42 -4.19
CA PHE A 254 -6.89 35.70 -3.99
C PHE A 254 -5.74 36.63 -3.60
N ASN A 255 -5.50 37.70 -4.36
CA ASN A 255 -4.33 38.57 -4.17
C ASN A 255 -4.39 39.30 -2.82
N THR A 256 -5.56 39.84 -2.45
CA THR A 256 -5.74 40.54 -1.16
C THR A 256 -5.53 39.60 0.01
N PHE A 257 -6.06 38.37 -0.06
CA PHE A 257 -5.83 37.38 0.99
C PHE A 257 -4.35 36.99 1.09
N TYR A 258 -3.71 36.74 -0.06
CA TYR A 258 -2.31 36.31 -0.12
C TYR A 258 -1.35 37.37 0.43
N GLU A 259 -1.60 38.65 0.13
CA GLU A 259 -0.73 39.76 0.52
C GLU A 259 -1.01 40.27 1.93
N ASN A 260 -2.28 40.37 2.34
CA ASN A 260 -2.66 41.10 3.55
C ASN A 260 -3.17 40.22 4.71
N HIS A 261 -3.67 39.01 4.44
CA HIS A 261 -4.33 38.17 5.45
C HIS A 261 -3.65 36.83 5.68
N LEU A 262 -2.66 36.46 4.86
CA LEU A 262 -1.95 35.20 4.98
C LEU A 262 -1.04 35.23 6.23
N PRO A 263 -1.27 34.36 7.24
CA PRO A 263 -0.59 34.49 8.54
C PRO A 263 0.85 33.97 8.55
N PHE A 264 1.29 33.32 7.48
CA PHE A 264 2.63 32.72 7.36
C PHE A 264 3.07 32.63 5.90
N GLU A 265 4.38 32.57 5.66
CA GLU A 265 4.89 32.31 4.31
C GLU A 265 4.61 30.87 3.88
N LEU A 266 4.08 30.71 2.66
CA LEU A 266 3.91 29.38 2.07
C LEU A 266 5.26 28.72 1.78
N THR A 267 5.32 27.40 2.01
CA THR A 267 6.48 26.58 1.62
C THR A 267 6.64 26.52 0.10
N ASN A 268 7.83 26.12 -0.39
CA ASN A 268 8.06 25.97 -1.82
C ASN A 268 7.20 24.84 -2.39
N ALA A 269 6.98 23.78 -1.62
CA ALA A 269 6.06 22.70 -1.99
C ALA A 269 4.61 23.20 -2.15
N GLN A 270 4.10 24.01 -1.21
CA GLN A 270 2.76 24.61 -1.31
C GLN A 270 2.64 25.53 -2.53
N LYS A 271 3.65 26.39 -2.78
CA LYS A 271 3.71 27.26 -3.96
C LYS A 271 3.73 26.47 -5.27
N ARG A 272 4.49 25.37 -5.33
CA ARG A 272 4.54 24.47 -6.50
C ARG A 272 3.18 23.82 -6.75
N VAL A 273 2.55 23.27 -5.72
CA VAL A 273 1.23 22.64 -5.82
C VAL A 273 0.16 23.63 -6.28
N LEU A 274 0.15 24.86 -5.75
CA LEU A 274 -0.80 25.89 -6.21
C LEU A 274 -0.60 26.25 -7.68
N LYS A 275 0.65 26.29 -8.17
CA LYS A 275 0.93 26.48 -9.60
C LYS A 275 0.41 25.32 -10.44
N GLU A 276 0.58 24.07 -10.00
CA GLU A 276 0.04 22.88 -10.67
C GLU A 276 -1.49 22.94 -10.76
N ILE A 277 -2.17 23.25 -9.64
CA ILE A 277 -3.63 23.42 -9.57
C ILE A 277 -4.09 24.52 -10.52
N ARG A 278 -3.48 25.71 -10.46
CA ARG A 278 -3.81 26.86 -11.32
C ARG A 278 -3.69 26.52 -12.81
N LEU A 279 -2.63 25.81 -13.20
CA LEU A 279 -2.39 25.44 -14.59
C LEU A 279 -3.50 24.52 -15.14
N ASP A 280 -4.05 23.65 -14.29
CA ASP A 280 -5.15 22.77 -14.69
C ASP A 280 -6.49 23.50 -14.69
N MET A 281 -6.79 24.28 -13.64
CA MET A 281 -8.03 25.05 -13.56
C MET A 281 -8.15 26.09 -14.69
N LYS A 282 -7.04 26.59 -15.24
CA LYS A 282 -7.04 27.49 -16.40
C LYS A 282 -7.58 26.84 -17.68
N ARG A 283 -7.56 25.51 -17.79
CA ARG A 283 -7.94 24.78 -19.01
C ARG A 283 -9.45 24.56 -19.07
N PRO A 284 -10.04 24.42 -20.27
CA PRO A 284 -11.46 24.08 -20.44
C PRO A 284 -11.77 22.59 -20.16
N ILE A 285 -11.00 21.96 -19.26
CA ILE A 285 -11.07 20.54 -18.91
C ILE A 285 -11.25 20.47 -17.39
N GLN A 286 -12.08 19.55 -16.91
CA GLN A 286 -12.26 19.36 -15.48
C GLN A 286 -10.94 18.92 -14.81
N MET A 287 -10.41 19.72 -13.89
CA MET A 287 -9.36 19.27 -12.97
C MET A 287 -9.91 18.15 -12.07
N ASN A 288 -9.18 17.03 -11.97
CA ASN A 288 -9.48 15.93 -11.05
C ASN A 288 -8.16 15.51 -10.38
N ARG A 289 -7.90 16.03 -9.17
CA ARG A 289 -6.55 16.02 -8.57
C ARG A 289 -6.57 15.50 -7.13
N LEU A 290 -5.62 14.65 -6.79
CA LEU A 290 -5.29 14.23 -5.44
C LEU A 290 -4.16 15.12 -4.88
N LEU A 291 -4.47 15.88 -3.85
CA LEU A 291 -3.54 16.61 -3.02
C LEU A 291 -3.11 15.75 -1.82
N GLN A 292 -1.87 15.32 -1.86
CA GLN A 292 -1.24 14.54 -0.81
C GLN A 292 -0.25 15.39 -0.03
N GLY A 293 -0.21 15.19 1.28
CA GLY A 293 0.80 15.80 2.14
C GLY A 293 0.65 15.26 3.54
N ASP A 294 1.72 15.34 4.32
CA ASP A 294 1.70 14.86 5.71
C ASP A 294 0.67 15.63 6.56
N VAL A 295 0.29 15.10 7.72
CA VAL A 295 -0.60 15.77 8.68
C VAL A 295 0.05 17.10 9.08
N GLY A 296 -0.65 18.22 8.85
CA GLY A 296 -0.14 19.55 9.16
C GLY A 296 0.82 20.15 8.13
N SER A 297 0.94 19.57 6.94
CA SER A 297 1.66 20.16 5.79
C SER A 297 0.98 21.38 5.15
N GLY A 298 -0.18 21.82 5.69
CA GLY A 298 -0.92 22.99 5.20
C GLY A 298 -1.88 22.73 4.03
N LYS A 299 -2.36 21.48 3.85
CA LYS A 299 -3.35 21.12 2.81
C LYS A 299 -4.58 22.04 2.80
N THR A 300 -5.15 22.35 3.97
CA THR A 300 -6.30 23.25 4.10
C THR A 300 -6.02 24.66 3.57
N MET A 301 -4.79 25.16 3.70
CA MET A 301 -4.42 26.48 3.16
C MET A 301 -4.40 26.46 1.63
N VAL A 302 -3.85 25.40 1.03
CA VAL A 302 -3.89 25.19 -0.43
C VAL A 302 -5.34 25.08 -0.91
N ALA A 303 -6.20 24.37 -0.19
CA ALA A 303 -7.62 24.26 -0.48
C ALA A 303 -8.32 25.63 -0.45
N LEU A 304 -8.10 26.43 0.60
CA LEU A 304 -8.65 27.78 0.72
C LEU A 304 -8.24 28.69 -0.44
N LEU A 305 -6.95 28.75 -0.74
CA LEU A 305 -6.43 29.53 -1.87
C LEU A 305 -7.03 29.08 -3.21
N THR A 306 -7.29 27.78 -3.37
CA THR A 306 -7.97 27.24 -4.55
C THR A 306 -9.44 27.68 -4.62
N MET A 307 -10.14 27.75 -3.49
CA MET A 307 -11.51 28.28 -3.43
C MET A 307 -11.56 29.77 -3.80
N LEU A 308 -10.58 30.56 -3.39
CA LEU A 308 -10.49 31.98 -3.77
C LEU A 308 -10.27 32.16 -5.28
N ILE A 309 -9.47 31.30 -5.93
CA ILE A 309 -9.35 31.30 -7.40
C ILE A 309 -10.71 31.04 -8.07
N ALA A 310 -11.51 30.11 -7.56
CA ALA A 310 -12.84 29.85 -8.10
C ALA A 310 -13.76 31.07 -7.95
N MET A 311 -13.69 31.77 -6.81
CA MET A 311 -14.45 33.00 -6.57
C MET A 311 -14.07 34.13 -7.52
N ASP A 312 -12.77 34.34 -7.78
CA ASP A 312 -12.29 35.35 -8.74
C ASP A 312 -12.83 35.13 -10.17
N ASN A 313 -13.31 33.92 -10.47
CA ASN A 313 -13.91 33.57 -11.75
C ASN A 313 -15.44 33.47 -11.69
N GLY A 314 -16.07 33.92 -10.59
CA GLY A 314 -17.53 33.97 -10.43
C GLY A 314 -18.19 32.63 -10.09
N PHE A 315 -17.43 31.69 -9.51
CA PHE A 315 -17.93 30.37 -9.13
C PHE A 315 -17.98 30.18 -7.61
N GLN A 316 -18.94 29.37 -7.18
CA GLN A 316 -19.07 28.91 -5.80
C GLN A 316 -18.18 27.68 -5.58
N SER A 317 -17.73 27.49 -4.35
CA SER A 317 -16.95 26.33 -3.92
C SER A 317 -17.64 25.55 -2.81
N CYS A 318 -17.44 24.24 -2.78
CA CYS A 318 -17.84 23.42 -1.62
C CYS A 318 -16.67 22.59 -1.07
N MET A 319 -16.62 22.43 0.24
CA MET A 319 -15.68 21.55 0.94
C MET A 319 -16.44 20.51 1.74
N MET A 320 -16.20 19.24 1.44
CA MET A 320 -16.81 18.10 2.10
C MET A 320 -15.85 17.42 3.06
N ALA A 321 -16.35 17.11 4.27
CA ALA A 321 -15.63 16.37 5.29
C ALA A 321 -16.46 15.17 5.79
N PRO A 322 -15.82 14.05 6.21
CA PRO A 322 -16.50 12.79 6.51
C PRO A 322 -17.38 12.83 7.76
N THR A 323 -17.11 13.75 8.67
CA THR A 323 -17.82 13.87 9.95
C THR A 323 -18.15 15.33 10.24
N GLU A 324 -19.19 15.55 11.05
CA GLU A 324 -19.64 16.90 11.41
C GLU A 324 -18.54 17.67 12.15
N ILE A 325 -17.80 17.02 13.04
CA ILE A 325 -16.67 17.60 13.77
C ILE A 325 -15.61 18.16 12.81
N LEU A 326 -15.23 17.38 11.79
CA LEU A 326 -14.21 17.81 10.84
C LEU A 326 -14.74 18.91 9.91
N ALA A 327 -16.02 18.84 9.51
CA ALA A 327 -16.67 19.92 8.77
C ALA A 327 -16.70 21.22 9.58
N GLN A 328 -17.06 21.16 10.87
CA GLN A 328 -17.08 22.30 11.78
C GLN A 328 -15.69 22.92 11.95
N GLN A 329 -14.64 22.10 12.00
CA GLN A 329 -13.27 22.61 12.09
C GLN A 329 -12.80 23.33 10.84
N HIS A 330 -13.05 22.74 9.67
CA HIS A 330 -12.74 23.41 8.41
C HIS A 330 -13.52 24.72 8.29
N TYR A 331 -14.81 24.71 8.66
CA TYR A 331 -15.63 25.91 8.68
C TYR A 331 -15.06 26.98 9.63
N ASN A 332 -14.75 26.63 10.88
CA ASN A 332 -14.22 27.57 11.85
C ASN A 332 -12.87 28.15 11.41
N GLY A 333 -11.94 27.30 10.96
CA GLY A 333 -10.62 27.73 10.50
C GLY A 333 -10.68 28.60 9.24
N ILE A 334 -11.53 28.26 8.27
CA ILE A 334 -11.73 29.08 7.07
C ILE A 334 -12.40 30.40 7.43
N ARG A 335 -13.42 30.38 8.29
CA ARG A 335 -14.13 31.58 8.72
C ARG A 335 -13.22 32.55 9.48
N GLU A 336 -12.36 32.04 10.35
CA GLU A 336 -11.38 32.84 11.08
C GLU A 336 -10.38 33.50 10.12
N LEU A 337 -9.83 32.74 9.16
CA LEU A 337 -8.92 33.28 8.14
C LEU A 337 -9.58 34.33 7.24
N LEU A 338 -10.88 34.20 6.95
CA LEU A 338 -11.61 35.08 6.05
C LEU A 338 -12.38 36.23 6.75
N GLN A 339 -12.24 36.39 8.07
CA GLN A 339 -13.09 37.28 8.87
C GLN A 339 -13.09 38.75 8.37
N GLU A 340 -11.97 39.23 7.85
CA GLU A 340 -11.81 40.62 7.37
C GLU A 340 -12.06 40.80 5.87
N THR A 341 -12.34 39.72 5.14
CA THR A 341 -12.47 39.73 3.67
C THR A 341 -13.90 39.98 3.18
N GLY A 342 -14.90 39.93 4.08
CA GLY A 342 -16.33 40.01 3.74
C GLY A 342 -16.88 38.79 2.99
N ILE A 343 -16.10 37.73 2.83
CA ILE A 343 -16.49 36.51 2.11
C ILE A 343 -17.48 35.69 2.96
N ASN A 344 -18.64 35.38 2.38
CA ASN A 344 -19.67 34.58 3.05
C ASN A 344 -19.32 33.08 3.02
N VAL A 345 -19.25 32.47 4.20
CA VAL A 345 -18.98 31.06 4.43
C VAL A 345 -20.07 30.48 5.32
N ARG A 346 -20.62 29.31 4.96
CA ARG A 346 -21.65 28.60 5.76
C ARG A 346 -21.28 27.14 5.99
N LEU A 347 -21.86 26.57 7.04
CA LEU A 347 -21.75 25.15 7.38
C LEU A 347 -23.09 24.43 7.14
N LEU A 348 -23.05 23.27 6.48
CA LEU A 348 -24.20 22.39 6.30
C LEU A 348 -23.87 20.94 6.70
N THR A 349 -24.50 20.49 7.77
CA THR A 349 -24.37 19.16 8.37
C THR A 349 -25.73 18.49 8.53
N GLY A 350 -25.76 17.23 8.99
CA GLY A 350 -27.01 16.54 9.31
C GLY A 350 -27.76 17.26 10.44
N SER A 351 -27.02 17.79 11.41
CA SER A 351 -27.52 18.54 12.57
C SER A 351 -27.96 19.99 12.30
N THR A 352 -27.72 20.56 11.11
CA THR A 352 -28.12 21.95 10.81
C THR A 352 -29.64 22.14 10.87
N LYS A 353 -30.08 23.16 11.63
CA LYS A 353 -31.51 23.46 11.86
C LYS A 353 -32.24 23.79 10.56
N VAL A 354 -33.53 23.46 10.49
CA VAL A 354 -34.36 23.69 9.30
C VAL A 354 -34.43 25.18 8.91
N SER A 355 -34.47 26.09 9.89
CA SER A 355 -34.46 27.53 9.64
C SER A 355 -33.16 28.00 8.98
N GLU A 356 -32.01 27.50 9.44
CA GLU A 356 -30.69 27.81 8.87
C GLU A 356 -30.53 27.18 7.48
N ARG A 357 -30.99 25.94 7.29
CA ARG A 357 -30.98 25.27 5.98
C ARG A 357 -31.70 26.09 4.91
N LYS A 358 -32.84 26.72 5.24
CA LYS A 358 -33.58 27.59 4.31
C LYS A 358 -32.71 28.77 3.84
N ILE A 359 -32.07 29.46 4.78
CA ILE A 359 -31.17 30.59 4.48
C ILE A 359 -30.01 30.12 3.58
N ILE A 360 -29.38 28.99 3.93
CA ILE A 360 -28.28 28.43 3.14
C ILE A 360 -28.74 28.10 1.71
N HIS A 361 -29.91 27.49 1.54
CA HIS A 361 -30.44 27.18 0.21
C HIS A 361 -30.72 28.44 -0.61
N GLU A 362 -31.31 29.47 -0.01
CA GLU A 362 -31.57 30.75 -0.67
C GLU A 362 -30.26 31.44 -1.09
N GLU A 363 -29.27 31.51 -0.20
CA GLU A 363 -27.94 32.09 -0.49
C GLU A 363 -27.16 31.29 -1.56
N LEU A 364 -27.35 29.97 -1.62
CA LEU A 364 -26.73 29.11 -2.64
C LEU A 364 -27.35 29.34 -4.03
N GLU A 365 -28.67 29.39 -4.11
CA GLU A 365 -29.41 29.56 -5.36
C GLU A 365 -29.28 30.98 -5.93
N ASN A 366 -29.25 32.00 -5.08
CA ASN A 366 -29.05 33.39 -5.52
C ASN A 366 -27.56 33.73 -5.81
N GLY A 367 -26.65 32.92 -5.27
CA GLY A 367 -25.20 33.01 -5.47
C GLY A 367 -24.46 33.91 -4.49
N SER A 368 -25.11 34.39 -3.42
CA SER A 368 -24.46 35.19 -2.38
C SER A 368 -23.58 34.35 -1.44
N LEU A 369 -23.83 33.05 -1.33
CA LEU A 369 -22.95 32.13 -0.61
C LEU A 369 -21.77 31.70 -1.50
N SER A 370 -20.55 32.08 -1.12
CA SER A 370 -19.35 31.79 -1.91
C SER A 370 -18.75 30.43 -1.57
N ILE A 371 -18.68 30.08 -0.28
CA ILE A 371 -18.06 28.84 0.21
C ILE A 371 -19.04 28.10 1.11
N LEU A 372 -19.32 26.84 0.77
CA LEU A 372 -20.08 25.92 1.61
C LEU A 372 -19.19 24.82 2.17
N VAL A 373 -19.09 24.71 3.49
CA VAL A 373 -18.44 23.58 4.16
C VAL A 373 -19.53 22.62 4.65
N GLY A 374 -19.33 21.31 4.55
CA GLY A 374 -20.34 20.37 5.02
C GLY A 374 -19.98 18.90 4.99
N THR A 375 -20.94 18.06 5.37
CA THR A 375 -20.83 16.60 5.30
C THR A 375 -21.59 16.06 4.08
N HIS A 376 -21.96 14.78 4.08
CA HIS A 376 -22.84 14.20 3.06
C HIS A 376 -24.16 14.97 2.85
N ALA A 377 -24.58 15.82 3.79
CA ALA A 377 -25.73 16.72 3.63
C ALA A 377 -25.63 17.62 2.38
N VAL A 378 -24.42 17.98 1.94
CA VAL A 378 -24.19 18.77 0.71
C VAL A 378 -24.66 18.02 -0.55
N LEU A 379 -24.71 16.69 -0.51
CA LEU A 379 -25.12 15.85 -1.64
C LEU A 379 -26.64 15.69 -1.78
N GLU A 380 -27.43 16.14 -0.80
CA GLU A 380 -28.89 16.07 -0.84
C GLU A 380 -29.44 16.82 -2.07
N ASP A 381 -30.46 16.30 -2.74
CA ASP A 381 -31.00 16.88 -3.99
C ASP A 381 -31.52 18.31 -3.83
N LYS A 382 -31.91 18.69 -2.60
CA LYS A 382 -32.38 20.05 -2.25
C LYS A 382 -31.26 21.09 -2.29
N VAL A 383 -30.00 20.69 -2.13
CA VAL A 383 -28.86 21.62 -2.16
C VAL A 383 -28.56 21.95 -3.62
N LYS A 384 -28.90 23.16 -4.05
CA LYS A 384 -28.69 23.64 -5.42
C LYS A 384 -27.79 24.86 -5.41
N PHE A 385 -26.69 24.78 -6.15
CA PHE A 385 -25.79 25.90 -6.35
C PHE A 385 -26.23 26.68 -7.58
N LYS A 386 -26.04 28.01 -7.56
CA LYS A 386 -26.15 28.83 -8.77
C LYS A 386 -25.09 28.44 -9.79
N ASN A 387 -23.84 28.31 -9.35
CA ASN A 387 -22.72 27.96 -10.21
C ASN A 387 -21.56 27.33 -9.42
N LEU A 388 -21.68 26.03 -9.09
CA LEU A 388 -20.60 25.29 -8.42
C LEU A 388 -19.44 25.06 -9.40
N GLY A 389 -18.28 25.63 -9.10
CA GLY A 389 -17.09 25.52 -9.93
C GLY A 389 -16.00 24.61 -9.36
N LEU A 390 -15.96 24.45 -8.03
CA LEU A 390 -14.94 23.65 -7.35
C LEU A 390 -15.56 22.86 -6.20
N ALA A 391 -15.27 21.56 -6.12
CA ALA A 391 -15.58 20.72 -5.00
C ALA A 391 -14.32 20.10 -4.41
N ILE A 392 -14.12 20.29 -3.11
CA ILE A 392 -13.00 19.77 -2.34
C ILE A 392 -13.51 18.65 -1.44
N ILE A 393 -12.83 17.50 -1.43
CA ILE A 393 -13.18 16.34 -0.59
C ILE A 393 -12.00 16.04 0.31
N ASP A 394 -12.19 16.12 1.62
CA ASP A 394 -11.18 15.75 2.61
C ASP A 394 -11.38 14.32 3.10
N GLU A 395 -10.26 13.63 3.36
CA GLU A 395 -10.21 12.24 3.82
C GLU A 395 -11.02 11.25 2.95
N GLN A 396 -10.66 11.20 1.66
CA GLN A 396 -11.42 10.52 0.61
C GLN A 396 -11.76 9.05 0.85
N HIS A 397 -10.99 8.33 1.67
CA HIS A 397 -11.19 6.90 1.88
C HIS A 397 -12.55 6.56 2.49
N ARG A 398 -13.22 7.55 3.11
CA ARG A 398 -14.58 7.41 3.62
C ARG A 398 -15.66 7.77 2.60
N PHE A 399 -15.28 8.37 1.47
CA PHE A 399 -16.20 8.81 0.42
C PHE A 399 -16.14 7.90 -0.82
N GLY A 400 -17.25 7.23 -1.11
CA GLY A 400 -17.35 6.32 -2.25
C GLY A 400 -17.43 7.02 -3.62
N VAL A 401 -17.21 6.26 -4.70
CA VAL A 401 -17.31 6.75 -6.10
C VAL A 401 -18.66 7.41 -6.41
N ALA A 402 -19.76 6.86 -5.87
CA ALA A 402 -21.12 7.36 -6.09
C ALA A 402 -21.34 8.80 -5.57
N GLN A 403 -20.60 9.21 -4.55
CA GLN A 403 -20.74 10.54 -3.96
C GLN A 403 -20.07 11.61 -4.85
N ARG A 404 -18.97 11.27 -5.53
CA ARG A 404 -18.33 12.12 -6.55
C ARG A 404 -19.26 12.38 -7.74
N ALA A 405 -19.94 11.33 -8.22
CA ALA A 405 -20.92 11.47 -9.30
C ALA A 405 -22.08 12.42 -8.93
N LYS A 406 -22.52 12.39 -7.66
CA LYS A 406 -23.55 13.34 -7.18
C LYS A 406 -23.07 14.79 -7.19
N LEU A 407 -21.79 15.06 -6.88
CA LEU A 407 -21.22 16.42 -7.00
C LEU A 407 -21.12 16.87 -8.45
N TRP A 408 -20.75 15.96 -9.37
CA TRP A 408 -20.72 16.28 -10.80
C TRP A 408 -22.09 16.72 -11.32
N ALA A 409 -23.16 16.09 -10.83
CA ALA A 409 -24.53 16.41 -11.21
C ALA A 409 -25.06 17.73 -10.61
N LYS A 410 -24.32 18.38 -9.67
CA LYS A 410 -24.75 19.65 -9.05
C LYS A 410 -24.62 20.87 -9.97
N ASN A 411 -23.91 20.74 -11.10
CA ASN A 411 -23.81 21.80 -12.11
C ASN A 411 -23.90 21.19 -13.51
N LYS A 412 -24.32 21.98 -14.51
CA LYS A 412 -24.41 21.53 -15.91
C LYS A 412 -23.05 21.13 -16.47
N ILE A 413 -22.03 21.94 -16.15
CA ILE A 413 -20.63 21.63 -16.41
C ILE A 413 -20.04 21.12 -15.09
N PRO A 414 -19.45 19.92 -15.07
CA PRO A 414 -18.89 19.36 -13.84
C PRO A 414 -17.88 20.31 -13.18
N PRO A 415 -17.95 20.51 -11.85
CA PRO A 415 -16.99 21.33 -11.12
C PRO A 415 -15.62 20.66 -11.10
N HIS A 416 -14.56 21.45 -10.97
CA HIS A 416 -13.23 20.94 -10.64
C HIS A 416 -13.25 20.16 -9.32
N ILE A 417 -12.51 19.05 -9.26
CA ILE A 417 -12.43 18.19 -8.08
C ILE A 417 -11.01 18.22 -7.51
N LEU A 418 -10.90 18.59 -6.25
CA LEU A 418 -9.67 18.50 -5.47
C LEU A 418 -9.91 17.55 -4.29
N VAL A 419 -9.17 16.44 -4.26
CA VAL A 419 -9.28 15.46 -3.20
C VAL A 419 -8.07 15.56 -2.29
N MET A 420 -8.25 15.54 -0.97
CA MET A 420 -7.16 15.62 -0.01
C MET A 420 -7.06 14.33 0.79
N THR A 421 -5.83 13.93 1.10
CA THR A 421 -5.57 12.84 2.04
C THR A 421 -4.48 13.21 3.04
N ALA A 422 -4.70 12.83 4.30
CA ALA A 422 -3.70 12.93 5.35
C ALA A 422 -2.66 11.80 5.32
N THR A 423 -3.00 10.64 4.77
CA THR A 423 -2.08 9.50 4.64
C THR A 423 -1.25 9.64 3.38
N PRO A 424 0.08 9.76 3.48
CA PRO A 424 0.91 9.74 2.29
C PRO A 424 0.81 8.34 1.67
N ILE A 425 0.24 8.21 0.47
CA ILE A 425 0.28 6.96 -0.29
C ILE A 425 1.56 6.98 -1.14
N PRO A 426 2.33 5.88 -1.24
CA PRO A 426 3.47 5.84 -2.14
C PRO A 426 3.05 6.28 -3.55
N ARG A 427 3.81 7.19 -4.16
CA ARG A 427 3.40 7.82 -5.42
C ARG A 427 3.09 6.82 -6.53
N THR A 428 3.86 5.72 -6.58
CA THR A 428 3.66 4.58 -7.49
C THR A 428 2.31 3.90 -7.27
N LEU A 429 1.89 3.77 -6.02
CA LEU A 429 0.60 3.20 -5.63
C LEU A 429 -0.53 4.19 -5.95
N ALA A 430 -0.42 5.46 -5.57
CA ALA A 430 -1.41 6.48 -5.88
C ALA A 430 -1.70 6.56 -7.40
N MET A 431 -0.65 6.49 -8.22
CA MET A 431 -0.76 6.46 -9.68
C MET A 431 -1.44 5.20 -10.24
N SER A 432 -1.28 4.06 -9.57
CA SER A 432 -1.86 2.79 -10.03
C SER A 432 -3.33 2.66 -9.63
N PHE A 433 -3.67 3.10 -8.42
CA PHE A 433 -5.01 2.91 -7.83
C PHE A 433 -5.96 4.07 -8.10
N TYR A 434 -5.46 5.31 -8.17
CA TYR A 434 -6.26 6.48 -8.55
C TYR A 434 -5.96 6.86 -10.00
N SER A 435 -6.20 5.91 -10.90
CA SER A 435 -5.88 6.03 -12.32
C SER A 435 -6.59 7.19 -13.05
N ASP A 436 -7.57 7.82 -12.40
CA ASP A 436 -8.32 9.00 -12.87
C ASP A 436 -7.85 10.33 -12.26
N LEU A 437 -6.93 10.31 -11.28
CA LEU A 437 -6.47 11.50 -10.56
C LEU A 437 -5.04 11.91 -10.96
N ASP A 438 -4.84 13.19 -11.18
CA ASP A 438 -3.51 13.81 -11.16
C ASP A 438 -3.03 13.95 -9.71
N VAL A 439 -1.76 13.65 -9.40
CA VAL A 439 -1.25 13.65 -8.03
C VAL A 439 -0.32 14.84 -7.79
N SER A 440 -0.67 15.69 -6.82
CA SER A 440 0.19 16.73 -6.25
C SER A 440 0.65 16.33 -4.85
N VAL A 441 1.92 16.54 -4.56
CA VAL A 441 2.53 16.17 -3.27
C VAL A 441 3.09 17.42 -2.59
N ILE A 442 2.73 17.64 -1.33
CA ILE A 442 3.38 18.59 -0.41
C ILE A 442 4.38 17.79 0.44
N ASP A 443 5.65 17.92 0.09
CA ASP A 443 6.81 17.23 0.67
C ASP A 443 7.61 18.09 1.67
N GLU A 444 7.15 19.31 1.94
CA GLU A 444 7.75 20.23 2.90
C GLU A 444 6.78 20.57 4.05
N MET A 445 7.31 20.66 5.27
CA MET A 445 6.55 21.08 6.45
C MET A 445 6.68 22.61 6.66
N PRO A 446 5.65 23.29 7.20
CA PRO A 446 5.75 24.71 7.53
C PRO A 446 6.89 25.04 8.49
N VAL A 447 7.51 26.21 8.31
CA VAL A 447 8.60 26.70 9.15
C VAL A 447 8.11 26.89 10.59
N GLY A 448 8.91 26.47 11.58
CA GLY A 448 8.61 26.61 13.01
C GLY A 448 7.97 25.39 13.69
N ARG A 449 7.57 24.36 12.92
CA ARG A 449 7.08 23.11 13.52
C ARG A 449 8.23 22.24 14.01
N LYS A 450 8.26 21.94 15.31
CA LYS A 450 9.23 21.02 15.89
C LYS A 450 8.87 19.57 15.57
N PRO A 451 9.84 18.71 15.21
CA PRO A 451 9.59 17.29 14.97
C PRO A 451 9.14 16.61 16.26
N ILE A 452 8.22 15.65 16.14
CA ILE A 452 7.73 14.88 17.30
C ILE A 452 8.82 13.89 17.70
N ILE A 453 9.18 13.87 18.98
CA ILE A 453 10.13 12.90 19.52
C ILE A 453 9.35 11.61 19.78
N THR A 454 9.64 10.58 19.00
CA THR A 454 8.97 9.28 19.11
C THR A 454 9.87 8.30 19.87
N ALA A 455 9.36 7.69 20.94
CA ALA A 455 10.10 6.76 21.79
C ALA A 455 9.36 5.43 21.94
N HIS A 456 10.09 4.32 21.83
CA HIS A 456 9.58 2.99 22.14
C HIS A 456 9.84 2.66 23.61
N ARG A 457 8.82 2.22 24.33
CA ARG A 457 8.87 1.78 25.74
C ARG A 457 8.15 0.45 25.89
N ARG A 458 8.55 -0.30 26.92
CA ARG A 458 7.94 -1.60 27.25
C ARG A 458 7.11 -1.49 28.50
N GLU A 459 6.34 -2.54 28.78
CA GLU A 459 5.47 -2.62 29.95
C GLU A 459 6.20 -2.30 31.28
N LYS A 460 7.43 -2.78 31.45
CA LYS A 460 8.27 -2.48 32.62
C LYS A 460 8.57 -0.99 32.82
N ASP A 461 8.48 -0.17 31.76
CA ASP A 461 8.76 1.26 31.79
C ASP A 461 7.49 2.10 32.04
N ARG A 462 6.31 1.46 32.23
CA ARG A 462 5.00 2.14 32.37
C ARG A 462 5.02 3.23 33.44
N LEU A 463 5.56 2.92 34.62
CA LEU A 463 5.64 3.89 35.73
C LEU A 463 6.48 5.12 35.36
N TYR A 464 7.55 4.94 34.61
CA TYR A 464 8.38 6.04 34.12
C TYR A 464 7.61 6.92 33.11
N VAL A 465 6.88 6.29 32.19
CA VAL A 465 6.03 7.00 31.22
C VAL A 465 4.93 7.80 31.92
N TYR A 466 4.29 7.24 32.95
CA TYR A 466 3.24 7.94 33.69
C TYR A 466 3.78 9.14 34.46
N ASN A 467 4.94 9.00 35.10
CA ASN A 467 5.62 10.13 35.75
C ASN A 467 5.98 11.23 34.75
N PHE A 468 6.51 10.86 33.57
CA PHE A 468 6.78 11.81 32.49
C PHE A 468 5.52 12.56 32.05
N CYS A 469 4.39 11.85 31.88
CA CYS A 469 3.11 12.49 31.57
C CYS A 469 2.67 13.45 32.68
N LYS A 470 2.84 13.08 33.96
CA LYS A 470 2.53 13.95 35.10
C LYS A 470 3.35 15.25 35.07
N ASP A 471 4.63 15.17 34.73
CA ASP A 471 5.50 16.34 34.62
C ASP A 471 5.14 17.25 33.44
N GLU A 472 4.67 16.67 32.33
CA GLU A 472 4.15 17.44 31.19
C GLU A 472 2.83 18.13 31.53
N ILE A 473 1.93 17.46 32.26
CA ILE A 473 0.68 18.05 32.74
C ILE A 473 0.93 19.20 33.71
N LYS A 474 1.91 19.07 34.63
CA LYS A 474 2.32 20.18 35.52
C LYS A 474 2.79 21.43 34.78
N LYS A 475 3.25 21.30 33.53
CA LYS A 475 3.61 22.43 32.66
C LYS A 475 2.38 23.05 31.97
N GLY A 476 1.17 22.63 32.33
CA GLY A 476 -0.10 23.08 31.76
C GLY A 476 -0.47 22.38 30.45
N ARG A 477 0.12 21.22 30.14
CA ARG A 477 -0.07 20.51 28.87
C ARG A 477 -1.09 19.38 29.01
N GLN A 478 -1.59 18.89 27.89
CA GLN A 478 -2.56 17.78 27.87
C GLN A 478 -1.97 16.51 27.24
N VAL A 479 -2.52 15.36 27.64
CA VAL A 479 -2.00 14.02 27.30
C VAL A 479 -3.10 13.13 26.72
N TYR A 480 -2.77 12.40 25.66
CA TYR A 480 -3.59 11.34 25.10
C TYR A 480 -3.08 9.96 25.51
N PHE A 481 -3.99 9.07 25.92
CA PHE A 481 -3.76 7.63 26.05
C PHE A 481 -4.66 6.89 25.05
N VAL A 482 -4.06 6.17 24.10
CA VAL A 482 -4.78 5.49 23.03
C VAL A 482 -4.63 3.99 23.14
N TYR A 483 -5.77 3.28 23.20
CA TYR A 483 -5.84 1.83 23.30
C TYR A 483 -6.38 1.23 21.98
N PRO A 484 -5.88 0.06 21.54
CA PRO A 484 -6.36 -0.59 20.34
C PRO A 484 -7.76 -1.16 20.52
N LEU A 485 -8.52 -1.21 19.42
CA LEU A 485 -9.71 -2.06 19.29
C LEU A 485 -9.29 -3.40 18.68
N ILE A 486 -9.80 -4.50 19.20
CA ILE A 486 -9.63 -5.87 18.69
C ILE A 486 -10.96 -6.25 18.03
N GLU A 487 -11.00 -6.15 16.70
CA GLU A 487 -12.19 -6.39 15.89
C GLU A 487 -12.82 -7.80 16.07
N GLU A 488 -12.07 -8.76 16.61
CA GLU A 488 -12.52 -10.15 16.82
C GLU A 488 -13.37 -10.36 18.09
N SER A 489 -13.40 -9.40 19.04
CA SER A 489 -14.18 -9.55 20.29
C SER A 489 -14.56 -8.22 20.94
N GLU A 490 -15.81 -7.80 20.70
CA GLU A 490 -16.36 -6.56 21.24
C GLU A 490 -16.38 -6.47 22.78
N THR A 491 -16.35 -7.62 23.48
CA THR A 491 -16.36 -7.68 24.95
C THR A 491 -14.97 -7.48 25.56
N LEU A 492 -13.91 -7.93 24.89
CA LEU A 492 -12.53 -7.73 25.33
C LEU A 492 -12.07 -6.28 25.16
N ASP A 493 -12.58 -5.58 24.14
CA ASP A 493 -12.22 -4.19 23.84
C ASP A 493 -12.68 -3.19 24.89
N TYR A 494 -13.94 -3.30 25.30
CA TYR A 494 -14.49 -2.46 26.36
C TYR A 494 -13.76 -2.71 27.68
N LYS A 495 -13.40 -3.97 27.95
CA LYS A 495 -12.67 -4.36 29.15
C LYS A 495 -11.27 -3.74 29.18
N ASN A 496 -10.50 -3.82 28.09
CA ASN A 496 -9.15 -3.22 28.04
C ASN A 496 -9.18 -1.70 28.20
N LEU A 497 -10.14 -1.01 27.57
CA LEU A 497 -10.29 0.44 27.71
C LEU A 497 -10.74 0.82 29.11
N ALA A 498 -11.69 0.09 29.70
CA ALA A 498 -12.19 0.35 31.05
C ALA A 498 -11.10 0.11 32.10
N GLU A 499 -10.37 -1.01 32.01
CA GLU A 499 -9.21 -1.29 32.86
C GLU A 499 -8.14 -0.20 32.69
N GLY A 500 -7.82 0.17 31.44
CA GLY A 500 -6.89 1.25 31.16
C GLY A 500 -7.33 2.61 31.74
N LEU A 501 -8.62 2.92 31.67
CA LEU A 501 -9.21 4.13 32.25
C LEU A 501 -9.10 4.11 33.77
N GLU A 502 -9.44 3.01 34.43
CA GLU A 502 -9.33 2.85 35.87
C GLU A 502 -7.90 3.05 36.34
N HIS A 503 -6.91 2.43 35.68
CA HIS A 503 -5.50 2.62 36.00
C HIS A 503 -5.01 4.06 35.81
N VAL A 504 -5.48 4.74 34.77
CA VAL A 504 -5.17 6.16 34.54
C VAL A 504 -5.82 7.03 35.62
N MET A 505 -7.08 6.79 35.96
CA MET A 505 -7.77 7.55 37.03
C MET A 505 -7.12 7.32 38.40
N GLU A 506 -6.69 6.10 38.70
CA GLU A 506 -6.02 5.76 39.95
C GLU A 506 -4.66 6.49 40.07
N PHE A 507 -3.85 6.48 39.02
CA PHE A 507 -2.53 7.12 39.05
C PHE A 507 -2.59 8.65 38.97
N PHE A 508 -3.55 9.18 38.20
CA PHE A 508 -3.73 10.61 37.94
C PHE A 508 -4.94 11.17 38.72
N SER A 509 -5.11 10.76 39.97
CA SER A 509 -6.22 11.15 40.85
C SER A 509 -6.41 12.66 41.02
N ASP A 510 -5.33 13.43 40.83
CA ASP A 510 -5.31 14.89 40.96
C ASP A 510 -5.77 15.63 39.69
N TYR A 511 -6.07 14.91 38.60
CA TYR A 511 -6.35 15.49 37.27
C TYR A 511 -7.68 15.01 36.70
N ASN A 512 -8.25 15.84 35.84
CA ASN A 512 -9.49 15.53 35.15
C ASN A 512 -9.22 14.64 33.94
N VAL A 513 -9.80 13.45 33.96
CA VAL A 513 -9.72 12.47 32.88
C VAL A 513 -11.05 12.43 32.13
N THR A 514 -10.99 12.47 30.79
CA THR A 514 -12.15 12.19 29.93
C THR A 514 -11.90 10.95 29.09
N MET A 515 -12.98 10.31 28.62
CA MET A 515 -12.92 9.11 27.80
C MET A 515 -13.59 9.33 26.45
N LEU A 516 -13.03 8.73 25.40
CA LEU A 516 -13.66 8.67 24.08
C LEU A 516 -13.57 7.28 23.44
N HIS A 517 -14.71 6.67 23.10
CA HIS A 517 -14.74 5.40 22.37
C HIS A 517 -15.84 5.34 21.30
N GLY A 518 -15.74 4.37 20.39
CA GLY A 518 -16.59 4.28 19.20
C GLY A 518 -18.07 4.08 19.47
N LYS A 519 -18.41 3.46 20.60
CA LYS A 519 -19.79 3.15 21.00
C LYS A 519 -20.51 4.31 21.72
N MET A 520 -19.82 5.40 22.08
CA MET A 520 -20.47 6.57 22.69
C MET A 520 -21.45 7.22 21.71
N LYS A 521 -22.52 7.81 22.24
CA LYS A 521 -23.46 8.57 21.41
C LYS A 521 -22.74 9.80 20.83
N PRO A 522 -23.14 10.29 19.64
CA PRO A 522 -22.52 11.48 19.02
C PRO A 522 -22.42 12.68 19.97
N ASP A 523 -23.51 13.02 20.67
CA ASP A 523 -23.54 14.14 21.61
C ASP A 523 -22.56 13.97 22.79
N GLU A 524 -22.38 12.73 23.27
CA GLU A 524 -21.44 12.40 24.35
C GLU A 524 -19.98 12.53 23.88
N LYS A 525 -19.69 12.11 22.64
CA LYS A 525 -18.36 12.29 22.03
C LYS A 525 -18.03 13.76 21.87
N ASP A 526 -18.97 14.54 21.36
CA ASP A 526 -18.79 15.97 21.15
C ASP A 526 -18.57 16.70 22.48
N ALA A 527 -19.33 16.34 23.53
CA ALA A 527 -19.14 16.87 24.86
C ALA A 527 -17.77 16.51 25.46
N ALA A 528 -17.34 15.25 25.36
CA ALA A 528 -16.02 14.80 25.85
C ALA A 528 -14.87 15.51 25.10
N MET A 529 -14.99 15.64 23.78
CA MET A 529 -14.01 16.35 22.96
C MET A 529 -13.96 17.84 23.29
N ALA A 530 -15.11 18.49 23.47
CA ALA A 530 -15.17 19.90 23.86
C ALA A 530 -14.58 20.11 25.27
N TYR A 531 -14.85 19.19 26.20
CA TYR A 531 -14.31 19.22 27.55
C TYR A 531 -12.78 19.18 27.55
N PHE A 532 -12.19 18.25 26.80
CA PHE A 532 -10.74 18.19 26.63
C PHE A 532 -10.19 19.37 25.84
N ALA A 533 -10.76 19.75 24.70
CA ALA A 533 -10.27 20.88 23.90
C ALA A 533 -10.30 22.22 24.66
N SER A 534 -11.21 22.37 25.63
CA SER A 534 -11.29 23.55 26.51
C SER A 534 -10.19 23.62 27.58
N GLY A 535 -9.38 22.58 27.74
CA GLY A 535 -8.35 22.47 28.77
C GLY A 535 -8.87 22.07 30.15
N LYS A 536 -10.17 21.84 30.32
CA LYS A 536 -10.77 21.41 31.60
C LYS A 536 -10.46 19.95 31.96
N ALA A 537 -10.14 19.12 30.97
CA ALA A 537 -9.55 17.80 31.18
C ALA A 537 -8.11 17.79 30.70
N GLU A 538 -7.17 17.42 31.57
CA GLU A 538 -5.76 17.30 31.21
C GLU A 538 -5.47 16.00 30.44
N ILE A 539 -6.28 14.97 30.64
CA ILE A 539 -6.05 13.63 30.09
C ILE A 539 -7.26 13.15 29.30
N MET A 540 -7.01 12.60 28.11
CA MET A 540 -8.01 11.86 27.34
C MET A 540 -7.57 10.41 27.12
N VAL A 541 -8.40 9.48 27.58
CA VAL A 541 -8.28 8.05 27.31
C VAL A 541 -9.20 7.69 26.15
N ALA A 542 -8.68 7.10 25.08
CA ALA A 542 -9.50 6.81 23.92
C ALA A 542 -9.09 5.59 23.11
N THR A 543 -9.95 5.20 22.19
CA THR A 543 -9.63 4.20 21.16
C THR A 543 -9.21 4.88 19.84
N THR A 544 -9.06 4.10 18.76
CA THR A 544 -8.72 4.59 17.39
C THR A 544 -9.65 5.67 16.85
N VAL A 545 -10.76 5.98 17.53
CA VAL A 545 -11.72 7.01 17.10
C VAL A 545 -11.13 8.43 17.13
N ILE A 546 -10.04 8.67 17.87
CA ILE A 546 -9.26 9.92 17.79
C ILE A 546 -8.70 10.18 16.38
N GLU A 547 -8.62 9.16 15.51
CA GLU A 547 -8.30 9.33 14.09
C GLU A 547 -9.17 10.39 13.42
N VAL A 548 -10.37 10.70 13.95
CA VAL A 548 -11.25 11.75 13.43
C VAL A 548 -10.95 13.10 14.08
N GLY A 549 -9.98 13.81 13.50
CA GLY A 549 -10.11 15.24 13.25
C GLY A 549 -10.43 16.15 14.43
N VAL A 550 -9.72 16.11 15.57
CA VAL A 550 -9.72 17.24 16.52
C VAL A 550 -8.33 17.83 16.71
N ASN A 551 -8.27 19.16 16.61
CA ASN A 551 -7.07 19.96 16.84
C ASN A 551 -7.05 20.42 18.30
N VAL A 552 -6.13 19.89 19.10
CA VAL A 552 -5.89 20.38 20.46
C VAL A 552 -4.44 20.86 20.54
N PRO A 553 -4.17 22.16 20.33
CA PRO A 553 -2.80 22.69 20.27
C PRO A 553 -1.98 22.44 21.53
N ASN A 554 -2.64 22.37 22.69
CA ASN A 554 -2.01 22.15 23.99
C ASN A 554 -1.73 20.66 24.32
N ALA A 555 -2.20 19.74 23.48
CA ALA A 555 -1.89 18.33 23.61
C ALA A 555 -0.48 18.04 23.09
N SER A 556 0.42 17.70 24.01
CA SER A 556 1.86 17.59 23.74
C SER A 556 2.37 16.14 23.82
N VAL A 557 1.68 15.25 24.52
CA VAL A 557 2.09 13.85 24.69
C VAL A 557 1.01 12.91 24.16
N MET A 558 1.42 11.98 23.32
CA MET A 558 0.62 10.88 22.80
C MET A 558 1.19 9.56 23.31
N VAL A 559 0.44 8.82 24.13
CA VAL A 559 0.81 7.47 24.58
C VAL A 559 -0.07 6.47 23.84
N ILE A 560 0.54 5.57 23.07
CA ILE A 560 -0.16 4.52 22.34
C ILE A 560 0.14 3.19 23.01
N GLU A 561 -0.88 2.62 23.64
CA GLU A 561 -0.84 1.33 24.33
C GLU A 561 -0.89 0.17 23.34
N SER A 562 -0.15 -0.90 23.60
CA SER A 562 -0.10 -2.08 22.71
C SER A 562 0.12 -1.69 21.23
N ALA A 563 1.08 -0.79 20.98
CA ALA A 563 1.34 -0.20 19.67
C ALA A 563 1.62 -1.25 18.57
N GLU A 564 2.06 -2.46 18.92
CA GLU A 564 2.25 -3.57 17.99
C GLU A 564 0.97 -4.06 17.30
N ARG A 565 -0.21 -3.72 17.85
CA ARG A 565 -1.52 -4.10 17.31
C ARG A 565 -2.02 -3.12 16.24
N PHE A 566 -1.40 -1.95 16.11
CA PHE A 566 -1.79 -0.95 15.13
C PHE A 566 -1.04 -1.12 13.81
N GLY A 567 -1.66 -0.65 12.74
CA GLY A 567 -0.98 -0.40 11.46
C GLY A 567 0.01 0.76 11.54
N LEU A 568 1.04 0.77 10.69
CA LEU A 568 1.99 1.89 10.62
C LEU A 568 1.30 3.20 10.23
N SER A 569 0.38 3.13 9.26
CA SER A 569 -0.45 4.26 8.84
C SER A 569 -1.29 4.84 10.00
N GLN A 570 -1.91 3.98 10.81
CA GLN A 570 -2.67 4.40 12.00
C GLN A 570 -1.76 5.04 13.06
N LEU A 571 -0.62 4.43 13.35
CA LEU A 571 0.37 4.97 14.28
C LEU A 571 0.86 6.36 13.85
N HIS A 572 1.09 6.56 12.54
CA HIS A 572 1.47 7.86 11.98
C HIS A 572 0.37 8.91 12.12
N GLN A 573 -0.88 8.55 11.84
CA GLN A 573 -2.03 9.45 12.04
C GLN A 573 -2.18 9.85 13.51
N LEU A 574 -2.11 8.89 14.44
CA LEU A 574 -2.17 9.13 15.87
C LEU A 574 -1.02 10.02 16.33
N ARG A 575 0.22 9.76 15.89
CA ARG A 575 1.36 10.63 16.14
C ARG A 575 1.10 12.06 15.67
N GLY A 576 0.51 12.24 14.49
CA GLY A 576 0.18 13.55 13.91
C GLY A 576 -0.92 14.34 14.66
N ARG A 577 -1.56 13.75 15.68
CA ARG A 577 -2.55 14.42 16.54
C ARG A 577 -1.90 15.33 17.59
N VAL A 578 -0.62 15.13 17.89
CA VAL A 578 0.18 16.03 18.75
C VAL A 578 1.16 16.87 17.92
N GLY A 579 1.79 17.87 18.52
CA GLY A 579 2.77 18.73 17.82
C GLY A 579 2.13 19.77 16.91
N ARG A 580 0.99 20.32 17.34
CA ARG A 580 0.29 21.43 16.67
C ARG A 580 0.57 22.79 17.31
N GLY A 581 1.06 22.83 18.55
CA GLY A 581 1.58 24.04 19.19
C GLY A 581 3.07 24.27 18.91
N ALA A 582 3.62 25.37 19.45
CA ALA A 582 5.05 25.70 19.37
C ALA A 582 5.93 24.83 20.29
N GLU A 583 5.29 24.09 21.19
CA GLU A 583 5.94 23.26 22.19
C GLU A 583 6.45 21.93 21.63
N GLN A 584 7.53 21.42 22.22
CA GLN A 584 8.05 20.10 21.89
C GLN A 584 7.04 19.03 22.26
N SER A 585 6.66 18.20 21.28
CA SER A 585 5.70 17.11 21.48
C SER A 585 6.37 15.74 21.41
N TYR A 586 5.73 14.77 22.06
CA TYR A 586 6.25 13.43 22.28
C TYR A 586 5.20 12.37 21.88
N CYS A 587 5.67 11.30 21.25
CA CYS A 587 4.86 10.12 20.96
C CYS A 587 5.53 8.89 21.58
N ILE A 588 4.85 8.24 22.51
CA ILE A 588 5.36 7.10 23.26
C ILE A 588 4.61 5.85 22.79
N LEU A 589 5.33 4.93 22.19
CA LEU A 589 4.81 3.64 21.74
C LEU A 589 5.07 2.62 22.85
N MET A 590 4.01 2.19 23.53
CA MET A 590 4.07 1.13 24.55
C MET A 590 3.83 -0.22 23.88
N THR A 591 4.71 -1.19 24.13
CA THR A 591 4.53 -2.55 23.62
C THR A 591 4.74 -3.62 24.68
N SER A 592 4.20 -4.81 24.43
CA SER A 592 4.59 -6.01 25.17
C SER A 592 6.07 -6.38 24.95
N ASP A 593 6.62 -7.25 25.82
CA ASP A 593 8.00 -7.75 25.69
C ASP A 593 8.20 -8.69 24.49
N LYS A 594 7.12 -9.32 24.01
CA LYS A 594 7.15 -10.34 22.96
C LYS A 594 6.66 -9.76 21.64
N LEU A 595 7.59 -9.18 20.87
CA LEU A 595 7.30 -8.66 19.53
C LEU A 595 7.68 -9.65 18.42
N SER A 596 6.78 -9.83 17.46
CA SER A 596 7.05 -10.51 16.19
C SER A 596 8.10 -9.74 15.36
N LYS A 597 8.71 -10.39 14.35
CA LYS A 597 9.67 -9.72 13.46
C LYS A 597 9.04 -8.51 12.76
N GLU A 598 7.80 -8.65 12.32
CA GLU A 598 7.05 -7.60 11.64
C GLU A 598 6.74 -6.43 12.58
N SER A 599 6.22 -6.70 13.77
CA SER A 599 5.91 -5.66 14.78
C SER A 599 7.16 -4.89 15.21
N ARG A 600 8.32 -5.57 15.30
CA ARG A 600 9.61 -4.90 15.56
C ARG A 600 9.97 -3.94 14.44
N THR A 601 9.81 -4.34 13.18
CA THR A 601 10.07 -3.47 12.03
C THR A 601 9.15 -2.25 12.05
N ARG A 602 7.85 -2.43 12.34
CA ARG A 602 6.89 -1.31 12.44
C ARG A 602 7.30 -0.29 13.51
N VAL A 603 7.48 -0.75 14.75
CA VAL A 603 7.82 0.14 15.87
C VAL A 603 9.15 0.84 15.64
N LYS A 604 10.16 0.12 15.13
CA LYS A 604 11.46 0.70 14.77
C LYS A 604 11.32 1.81 13.72
N THR A 605 10.54 1.57 12.66
CA THR A 605 10.29 2.55 11.60
C THR A 605 9.68 3.83 12.16
N MET A 606 8.66 3.72 13.03
CA MET A 606 8.04 4.88 13.68
C MET A 606 9.00 5.70 14.54
N THR A 607 9.99 5.06 15.17
CA THR A 607 11.00 5.76 15.98
C THR A 607 12.12 6.39 15.15
N GLU A 608 12.43 5.86 13.96
CA GLU A 608 13.55 6.32 13.14
C GLU A 608 13.21 7.51 12.23
N THR A 609 11.93 7.69 11.88
CA THR A 609 11.54 8.74 10.94
C THR A 609 10.22 9.40 11.32
N ASN A 610 10.16 10.71 11.08
CA ASN A 610 8.93 11.48 11.13
C ASN A 610 8.26 11.63 9.75
N ASP A 611 8.92 11.18 8.68
CA ASP A 611 8.43 11.32 7.32
C ASP A 611 7.33 10.28 7.02
N GLY A 612 6.09 10.76 6.86
CA GLY A 612 4.95 9.92 6.54
C GLY A 612 5.08 9.17 5.20
N PHE A 613 5.83 9.66 4.22
CA PHE A 613 6.04 8.95 2.95
C PHE A 613 6.90 7.70 3.16
N LYS A 614 8.00 7.84 3.91
CA LYS A 614 8.87 6.71 4.25
C LYS A 614 8.15 5.68 5.10
N ILE A 615 7.29 6.10 6.03
CA ILE A 615 6.47 5.20 6.83
C ILE A 615 5.52 4.39 5.96
N SER A 616 4.85 5.03 5.01
CA SER A 616 3.91 4.36 4.12
C SER A 616 4.58 3.40 3.14
N GLU A 617 5.82 3.68 2.70
CA GLU A 617 6.61 2.72 1.92
C GLU A 617 6.90 1.45 2.72
N VAL A 618 7.29 1.57 3.99
CA VAL A 618 7.51 0.41 4.85
C VAL A 618 6.20 -0.30 5.19
N ASP A 619 5.10 0.42 5.47
CA ASP A 619 3.77 -0.20 5.68
C ASP A 619 3.36 -1.05 4.47
N MET A 620 3.62 -0.54 3.26
CA MET A 620 3.38 -1.25 2.01
C MET A 620 4.27 -2.50 1.87
N GLN A 621 5.54 -2.43 2.24
CA GLN A 621 6.43 -3.61 2.23
C GLN A 621 5.97 -4.72 3.19
N LEU A 622 5.43 -4.33 4.34
CA LEU A 622 5.00 -5.29 5.37
C LEU A 622 3.64 -5.92 5.04
N ARG A 623 2.68 -5.12 4.55
CA ARG A 623 1.31 -5.58 4.23
C ARG A 623 1.16 -6.21 2.84
N GLY A 624 2.01 -5.80 1.89
CA GLY A 624 1.78 -6.04 0.47
C GLY A 624 0.67 -5.15 -0.10
N PRO A 625 0.55 -5.05 -1.44
CA PRO A 625 -0.34 -4.09 -2.11
C PRO A 625 -1.84 -4.41 -1.99
N GLY A 626 -2.22 -5.61 -1.54
CA GLY A 626 -3.62 -6.07 -1.52
C GLY A 626 -4.47 -5.57 -0.34
N ASP A 627 -3.87 -5.32 0.83
CA ASP A 627 -4.61 -5.07 2.09
C ASP A 627 -4.83 -3.59 2.42
N ILE A 628 -4.25 -2.65 1.68
CA ILE A 628 -4.31 -1.20 1.99
C ILE A 628 -5.73 -0.62 1.83
N LEU A 629 -6.64 -1.29 1.11
CA LEU A 629 -7.89 -0.68 0.64
C LEU A 629 -9.16 -1.10 1.39
N GLY A 630 -9.12 -2.13 2.24
CA GLY A 630 -10.31 -2.65 2.92
C GLY A 630 -11.34 -3.27 1.95
N THR A 631 -11.88 -4.43 2.31
CA THR A 631 -12.93 -5.17 1.56
C THR A 631 -12.74 -5.21 0.05
N GLN A 632 -12.04 -6.23 -0.47
CA GLN A 632 -12.03 -6.70 -1.88
C GLN A 632 -12.70 -5.75 -2.89
N GLN A 633 -12.16 -4.54 -3.06
CA GLN A 633 -12.58 -3.72 -4.17
C GLN A 633 -11.91 -4.34 -5.39
N SER A 634 -12.75 -4.78 -6.32
CA SER A 634 -12.50 -5.61 -7.48
C SER A 634 -11.67 -4.92 -8.58
N GLY A 635 -10.59 -4.23 -8.19
CA GLY A 635 -9.78 -3.38 -9.03
C GLY A 635 -8.27 -3.44 -8.79
N VAL A 636 -7.77 -4.24 -7.83
CA VAL A 636 -6.33 -4.52 -7.72
C VAL A 636 -5.90 -5.21 -9.02
N VAL A 637 -5.00 -4.57 -9.78
CA VAL A 637 -4.31 -5.26 -10.87
C VAL A 637 -3.35 -6.25 -10.22
N ASP A 638 -3.64 -7.52 -10.38
CA ASP A 638 -2.78 -8.59 -9.91
C ASP A 638 -1.56 -8.67 -10.83
N PHE A 639 -0.51 -7.91 -10.49
CA PHE A 639 0.76 -7.97 -11.19
C PHE A 639 1.36 -9.35 -10.96
N LYS A 640 1.54 -10.11 -12.04
CA LYS A 640 2.05 -11.48 -11.99
C LYS A 640 3.54 -11.51 -11.64
N ARG A 641 4.30 -10.48 -12.04
CA ARG A 641 5.75 -10.41 -11.81
C ARG A 641 6.23 -9.09 -11.23
N LEU A 642 5.61 -7.97 -11.60
CA LEU A 642 6.00 -6.65 -11.13
C LEU A 642 5.64 -6.45 -9.64
N ASP A 643 6.63 -6.03 -8.85
CA ASP A 643 6.42 -5.61 -7.47
C ASP A 643 6.40 -4.08 -7.39
N LEU A 644 5.27 -3.50 -6.99
CA LEU A 644 5.08 -2.05 -6.92
C LEU A 644 6.06 -1.32 -5.98
N VAL A 645 6.61 -2.04 -5.00
CA VAL A 645 7.56 -1.50 -4.03
C VAL A 645 8.99 -1.63 -4.55
N ASN A 646 9.38 -2.86 -4.86
CA ASN A 646 10.77 -3.19 -5.18
C ASN A 646 11.16 -2.68 -6.57
N ASP A 647 10.20 -2.58 -7.51
CA ASP A 647 10.45 -2.21 -8.90
C ASP A 647 10.07 -0.75 -9.22
N SER A 648 10.08 0.14 -8.23
CA SER A 648 9.72 1.57 -8.39
C SER A 648 10.51 2.29 -9.50
N ALA A 649 11.78 1.93 -9.69
CA ALA A 649 12.62 2.45 -10.77
C ALA A 649 12.13 2.02 -12.17
N ILE A 650 11.67 0.77 -12.31
CA ILE A 650 11.08 0.26 -13.55
C ILE A 650 9.82 1.05 -13.86
N ILE A 651 8.93 1.23 -12.87
CA ILE A 651 7.66 1.96 -13.01
C ILE A 651 7.90 3.42 -13.44
N LYS A 652 8.90 4.09 -12.84
CA LYS A 652 9.25 5.46 -13.23
C LYS A 652 9.73 5.53 -14.68
N THR A 653 10.53 4.56 -15.10
CA THR A 653 11.09 4.50 -16.45
C THR A 653 10.02 4.20 -17.49
N THR A 654 9.13 3.24 -17.24
CA THR A 654 8.01 2.90 -18.12
C THR A 654 7.04 4.07 -18.25
N LYS A 655 6.70 4.73 -17.14
CA LYS A 655 5.87 5.94 -17.14
C LYS A 655 6.42 7.01 -18.07
N ASN A 656 7.67 7.43 -17.88
CA ASN A 656 8.30 8.46 -18.71
C ASN A 656 8.35 8.05 -20.19
N THR A 657 8.55 6.77 -20.46
CA THR A 657 8.58 6.23 -21.84
C THR A 657 7.19 6.31 -22.48
N VAL A 658 6.15 5.89 -21.76
CA VAL A 658 4.76 5.97 -22.21
C VAL A 658 4.32 7.41 -22.44
N GLU A 659 4.63 8.33 -21.51
CA GLU A 659 4.30 9.76 -21.64
C GLU A 659 4.91 10.34 -22.92
N ARG A 660 6.19 10.08 -23.20
CA ARG A 660 6.85 10.51 -24.45
C ARG A 660 6.19 9.93 -25.71
N ILE A 661 5.81 8.65 -25.67
CA ILE A 661 5.14 7.99 -26.81
C ILE A 661 3.77 8.63 -27.05
N LEU A 662 2.98 8.83 -26.01
CA LEU A 662 1.64 9.40 -26.11
C LEU A 662 1.64 10.90 -26.41
N GLU A 663 2.67 11.65 -26.03
CA GLU A 663 2.87 13.04 -26.45
C GLU A 663 3.15 13.13 -27.96
N ALA A 664 3.98 12.23 -28.51
CA ALA A 664 4.35 12.23 -29.91
C ALA A 664 3.31 11.55 -30.83
N ASP A 665 2.57 10.57 -30.32
CA ASP A 665 1.59 9.76 -31.05
C ASP A 665 0.39 9.36 -30.15
N PRO A 666 -0.52 10.31 -29.86
CA PRO A 666 -1.64 10.10 -28.92
C PRO A 666 -2.59 8.95 -29.32
N LEU A 667 -2.67 8.63 -30.61
CA LEU A 667 -3.56 7.59 -31.17
C LEU A 667 -2.84 6.26 -31.46
N LEU A 668 -1.53 6.20 -31.16
CA LEU A 668 -0.63 5.09 -31.51
C LEU A 668 -0.80 4.69 -32.99
N ALA A 669 -0.84 5.69 -33.88
CA ALA A 669 -1.11 5.53 -35.30
C ALA A 669 0.17 5.39 -36.14
N ARG A 670 1.34 5.72 -35.59
CA ARG A 670 2.62 5.55 -36.30
C ARG A 670 2.91 4.07 -36.55
N PRO A 671 3.47 3.69 -37.72
CA PRO A 671 3.80 2.31 -38.05
C PRO A 671 4.61 1.60 -36.96
N ASP A 672 5.61 2.29 -36.41
CA ASP A 672 6.49 1.75 -35.36
C ASP A 672 5.74 1.44 -34.05
N ASN A 673 4.61 2.11 -33.77
CA ASN A 673 3.83 1.93 -32.55
C ASN A 673 2.66 0.94 -32.70
N LEU A 674 2.40 0.44 -33.93
CA LEU A 674 1.28 -0.47 -34.18
C LEU A 674 1.40 -1.78 -33.40
N ILE A 675 2.63 -2.28 -33.20
CA ILE A 675 2.87 -3.50 -32.41
C ILE A 675 2.38 -3.35 -30.97
N ILE A 676 2.66 -2.19 -30.35
CA ILE A 676 2.22 -1.84 -29.00
C ILE A 676 0.69 -1.76 -28.96
N LYS A 677 0.09 -1.06 -29.94
CA LYS A 677 -1.36 -0.88 -30.04
C LYS A 677 -2.08 -2.22 -30.19
N ASN A 678 -1.63 -3.07 -31.10
CA ASN A 678 -2.24 -4.36 -31.38
C ASN A 678 -2.17 -5.28 -30.16
N TYR A 679 -1.02 -5.31 -29.49
CA TYR A 679 -0.85 -6.06 -28.25
C TYR A 679 -1.78 -5.52 -27.14
N TYR A 680 -1.81 -4.21 -26.92
CA TYR A 680 -2.68 -3.60 -25.93
C TYR A 680 -4.18 -3.89 -26.21
N ILE A 681 -4.60 -3.80 -27.48
CA ILE A 681 -5.98 -4.11 -27.87
C ILE A 681 -6.31 -5.58 -27.61
N ARG A 682 -5.40 -6.51 -27.93
CA ARG A 682 -5.64 -7.95 -27.77
C ARG A 682 -5.71 -8.38 -26.30
N TYR A 683 -4.83 -7.84 -25.45
CA TYR A 683 -4.64 -8.35 -24.09
C TYR A 683 -5.26 -7.47 -22.99
N TYR A 684 -5.45 -6.17 -23.22
CA TYR A 684 -5.87 -5.22 -22.18
C TYR A 684 -7.22 -4.53 -22.47
N LYS A 685 -7.62 -4.40 -23.75
CA LYS A 685 -8.92 -3.79 -24.11
C LYS A 685 -10.08 -4.67 -23.64
N GLY A 686 -10.96 -4.12 -22.81
CA GLY A 686 -12.13 -4.83 -22.24
C GLY A 686 -11.82 -5.77 -21.05
N LYS A 687 -10.56 -6.20 -20.87
CA LYS A 687 -10.11 -6.94 -19.66
C LYS A 687 -9.77 -6.02 -18.49
N ASN A 688 -9.44 -4.76 -18.76
CA ASN A 688 -9.45 -3.73 -17.72
C ASN A 688 -10.90 -3.54 -17.25
N LYS A 689 -11.26 -4.17 -16.12
CA LYS A 689 -12.57 -4.08 -15.44
C LYS A 689 -13.04 -2.65 -15.13
N TRP A 690 -12.22 -1.67 -15.44
CA TRP A 690 -12.48 -0.24 -15.36
C TRP A 690 -13.44 0.29 -16.44
N SER A 691 -13.76 -0.49 -17.48
CA SER A 691 -14.75 -0.07 -18.51
C SER A 691 -16.20 -0.12 -18.03
N LYS A 692 -16.47 -0.58 -16.81
CA LYS A 692 -17.82 -0.69 -16.24
C LYS A 692 -18.17 0.42 -15.25
N ILE A 693 -17.33 1.44 -15.12
CA ILE A 693 -17.64 2.64 -14.33
C ILE A 693 -17.51 3.83 -15.27
N SER A 694 -18.52 3.97 -16.11
CA SER A 694 -18.88 5.21 -16.81
C SER A 694 -20.24 5.63 -16.29
#